data_AF-A0A2V6GEX6-F1
#
_entry.id   AF-A0A2V6GEX6-F1
#
_cell.length_a   1.000
_cell.length_b   1.000
_cell.length_c   1.000
_cell.angle_alpha   90.00
_cell.angle_beta   90.00
_cell.angle_gamma   90.00
#
_symmetry.space_group_name_H-M   'P 1'
#
loop_
_entity.id
_entity.type
_entity.pdbx_description
1 polymer ?
#
loop_
_entity_poly.entity_id
_entity_poly.type
_entity_poly.pdbx_seq_one_letter_code
_entity_poly.pdbx_strand_id
1 'polypeptide(L)'
;MATVHDEIDNWLAADLYGELSAEEQRQLHTHLVDCAACRKTHQETKTMNKLLEETLAQHKPDPAFEQRMLTGFRNRIPEKSGLIKSLADLMRSRSAQVTAVVAVLLGLVQLGRTFTTKTATTPRTRDRYANEQLFEPPSQFAAVSEPNRAGALNKADELAAARPQAVPLQAPPPSSSTEMKAKTESSAELERTMVTGSNIPVAEEAAPKPGETPAPEVANRKLIRNATVELEIVSFDDAVQKITAFANEDHGYVATTNSQKQANGKLRGQVIVKILPENLDRFLQKIRGLGELKNQTLGSEDVTKAYFDTDARLKNARVMEQRLIEMLKTKTGKVSDLLQVEKELGRVREDIEKMQGELKYWDSQLQFATVTISLAEKEMEEPAAFLIKERSQLALYAPDVEKIYNDIKALASSRSRGMQITNAQLNRDYSGRVSATMTILIAPEESDAVITRVKSFGRVENFQTQTERIAQGGSGMSQNAKIKRDKVELNITISREEQEQAFQQTSLRIRTSSVDEKAKDLRAVAEKQGGRVRSSSFSRDPDGRELANVWLRVPMKHYPALMQSLDSSGKVENVTVQRQDRTGTQIDEANAPADISIQVYSQGNIVSNQSGPLATLRRTLAQSAGAIMWSLRMIGVAIAFLAPWIITIVAIVWIAKRIRRARR
;
A
#
# COMPACT_ATOMS: atom_id res chain seq x y z
N MET A 1 -1.00 -18.55 29.31
CA MET A 1 -2.34 -18.39 28.70
C MET A 1 -2.81 -17.02 29.12
N ALA A 2 -3.21 -16.17 28.18
CA ALA A 2 -3.74 -14.85 28.53
C ALA A 2 -4.99 -15.04 29.40
N THR A 3 -5.11 -14.26 30.47
CA THR A 3 -6.31 -14.32 31.32
C THR A 3 -7.40 -13.41 30.73
N VAL A 4 -8.67 -13.64 31.09
CA VAL A 4 -9.80 -12.78 30.67
C VAL A 4 -9.54 -11.31 31.03
N HIS A 5 -8.76 -11.05 32.09
CA HIS A 5 -8.37 -9.69 32.48
C HIS A 5 -7.38 -9.05 31.49
N ASP A 6 -6.39 -9.80 31.00
CA ASP A 6 -5.34 -9.28 30.10
C ASP A 6 -5.89 -8.94 28.71
N GLU A 7 -6.97 -9.60 28.29
CA GLU A 7 -7.61 -9.41 26.99
C GLU A 7 -9.03 -8.87 27.11
N ILE A 8 -9.36 -8.18 28.22
CA ILE A 8 -10.74 -7.81 28.55
C ILE A 8 -11.44 -7.08 27.39
N ASP A 9 -10.75 -6.18 26.69
CA ASP A 9 -11.33 -5.44 25.56
C ASP A 9 -11.80 -6.34 24.41
N ASN A 10 -11.05 -7.41 24.11
CA ASN A 10 -11.42 -8.39 23.08
C ASN A 10 -12.64 -9.20 23.50
N TRP A 11 -12.70 -9.59 24.78
CA TRP A 11 -13.82 -10.34 25.33
C TRP A 11 -15.10 -9.50 25.39
N LEU A 12 -15.00 -8.23 25.76
CA LEU A 12 -16.15 -7.31 25.78
C LEU A 12 -16.66 -7.00 24.36
N ALA A 13 -15.77 -6.88 23.38
CA ALA A 13 -16.15 -6.72 21.98
C ALA A 13 -16.85 -7.97 21.45
N ALA A 14 -16.31 -9.17 21.71
CA ALA A 14 -16.93 -10.43 21.31
C ALA A 14 -18.30 -10.65 21.99
N ASP A 15 -18.47 -10.24 23.26
CA ASP A 15 -19.76 -10.27 23.97
C ASP A 15 -20.80 -9.35 23.30
N LEU A 16 -20.40 -8.14 22.88
CA LEU A 16 -21.28 -7.18 22.21
C LEU A 16 -21.82 -7.68 20.87
N TYR A 17 -21.01 -8.42 20.11
CA TYR A 17 -21.40 -8.97 18.81
C TYR A 17 -21.96 -10.40 18.89
N GLY A 18 -22.05 -10.97 20.09
CA GLY A 18 -22.57 -12.33 20.31
C GLY A 18 -21.66 -13.43 19.76
N GLU A 19 -20.35 -13.18 19.69
CA GLU A 19 -19.34 -14.09 19.11
C GLU A 19 -18.73 -15.04 20.15
N LEU A 20 -19.03 -14.86 21.45
CA LEU A 20 -18.57 -15.75 22.51
C LEU A 20 -19.35 -17.06 22.56
N SER A 21 -18.65 -18.17 22.77
CA SER A 21 -19.28 -19.46 23.09
C SER A 21 -19.93 -19.45 24.48
N ALA A 22 -20.83 -20.39 24.75
CA ALA A 22 -21.51 -20.50 26.04
C ALA A 22 -20.58 -20.81 27.23
N GLU A 23 -19.38 -21.33 26.98
CA GLU A 23 -18.35 -21.53 28.01
C GLU A 23 -17.61 -20.21 28.29
N GLU A 24 -17.21 -19.50 27.23
CA GLU A 24 -16.53 -18.20 27.33
C GLU A 24 -17.44 -17.13 27.96
N GLN A 25 -18.72 -17.09 27.62
CA GLN A 25 -19.69 -16.20 28.27
C GLN A 25 -19.76 -16.43 29.78
N ARG A 26 -19.71 -17.69 30.23
CA ARG A 26 -19.70 -18.02 31.66
C ARG A 26 -18.41 -17.55 32.33
N GLN A 27 -17.26 -17.72 31.68
CA GLN A 27 -15.97 -17.27 32.20
C GLN A 27 -15.90 -15.73 32.31
N LEU A 28 -16.38 -15.02 31.28
CA LEU A 28 -16.48 -13.56 31.31
C LEU A 28 -17.42 -13.10 32.42
N HIS A 29 -18.60 -13.72 32.54
CA HIS A 29 -19.57 -13.34 33.58
C HIS A 29 -19.01 -13.55 34.99
N THR A 30 -18.35 -14.68 35.26
CA THR A 30 -17.66 -14.92 36.54
C THR A 30 -16.60 -13.85 36.79
N HIS A 31 -15.78 -13.52 35.79
CA HIS A 31 -14.75 -12.49 35.92
C HIS A 31 -15.31 -11.08 36.19
N LEU A 32 -16.43 -10.71 35.57
CA LEU A 32 -17.10 -9.42 35.80
C LEU A 32 -17.71 -9.30 37.21
N VAL A 33 -18.07 -10.43 37.84
CA VAL A 33 -18.47 -10.47 39.26
C VAL A 33 -17.26 -10.20 40.17
N ASP A 34 -16.09 -10.74 39.81
CA ASP A 34 -14.89 -10.64 40.66
C ASP A 34 -14.10 -9.34 40.45
N CYS A 35 -14.16 -8.71 39.27
CA CYS A 35 -13.40 -7.52 38.93
C CYS A 35 -14.28 -6.28 38.70
N ALA A 36 -14.28 -5.34 39.66
CA ALA A 36 -15.06 -4.10 39.57
C ALA A 36 -14.63 -3.17 38.41
N ALA A 37 -13.33 -3.14 38.08
CA ALA A 37 -12.82 -2.34 36.96
C ALA A 37 -13.35 -2.84 35.62
N CYS A 38 -13.24 -4.15 35.34
CA CYS A 38 -13.74 -4.75 34.11
C CYS A 38 -15.28 -4.61 33.97
N ARG A 39 -16.01 -4.69 35.09
CA ARG A 39 -17.46 -4.44 35.11
C ARG A 39 -17.83 -3.03 34.68
N LYS A 40 -17.09 -2.03 35.18
CA LYS A 40 -17.28 -0.63 34.79
C LYS A 40 -17.02 -0.46 33.29
N THR A 41 -15.92 -1.01 32.78
CA THR A 41 -15.60 -0.98 31.35
C THR A 41 -16.71 -1.62 30.51
N HIS A 42 -17.22 -2.80 30.87
CA HIS A 42 -18.34 -3.45 30.16
C HIS A 42 -19.58 -2.56 30.09
N GLN A 43 -19.92 -1.88 31.18
CA GLN A 43 -21.08 -1.00 31.25
C GLN A 43 -20.90 0.27 30.40
N GLU A 44 -19.68 0.82 30.37
CA GLU A 44 -19.31 1.91 29.48
C GLU A 44 -19.38 1.48 28.00
N THR A 45 -18.84 0.30 27.64
CA THR A 45 -18.88 -0.20 26.26
C THR A 45 -20.32 -0.47 25.80
N LYS A 46 -21.18 -1.03 26.66
CA LYS A 46 -22.61 -1.23 26.36
C LYS A 46 -23.35 0.09 26.15
N THR A 47 -23.05 1.08 26.98
CA THR A 47 -23.70 2.40 26.91
C THR A 47 -23.25 3.16 25.66
N MET A 48 -21.95 3.10 25.34
CA MET A 48 -21.38 3.67 24.12
C MET A 48 -21.95 3.00 22.87
N ASN A 49 -22.03 1.66 22.84
CA ASN A 49 -22.61 0.93 21.72
C ASN A 49 -24.08 1.31 21.51
N LYS A 50 -24.87 1.36 22.59
CA LYS A 50 -26.26 1.81 22.53
C LYS A 50 -26.41 3.24 21.98
N LEU A 51 -25.58 4.18 22.45
CA LEU A 51 -25.53 5.56 21.94
C LEU A 51 -25.17 5.60 20.45
N LEU A 52 -24.19 4.80 20.02
CA LEU A 52 -23.79 4.69 18.62
C LEU A 52 -24.93 4.11 17.77
N GLU A 53 -25.61 3.07 18.24
CA GLU A 53 -26.75 2.49 17.55
C GLU A 53 -27.92 3.47 17.44
N GLU A 54 -28.27 4.19 18.51
CA GLU A 54 -29.34 5.19 18.49
C GLU A 54 -28.99 6.38 17.58
N THR A 55 -27.73 6.82 17.57
CA THR A 55 -27.26 7.96 16.75
C THR A 55 -27.12 7.58 15.27
N LEU A 56 -26.61 6.37 14.99
CA LEU A 56 -26.33 5.91 13.61
C LEU A 56 -27.50 5.12 13.00
N ALA A 57 -28.52 4.74 13.77
CA ALA A 57 -29.74 4.13 13.24
C ALA A 57 -30.45 5.04 12.21
N GLN A 58 -30.34 6.36 12.37
CA GLN A 58 -30.90 7.34 11.42
C GLN A 58 -30.06 7.51 10.14
N HIS A 59 -28.83 6.96 10.10
CA HIS A 59 -27.87 7.11 9.00
C HIS A 59 -27.38 5.77 8.43
N LYS A 60 -28.14 4.67 8.63
CA LYS A 60 -27.79 3.40 7.97
C LYS A 60 -27.70 3.63 6.46
N PRO A 61 -26.55 3.31 5.82
CA PRO A 61 -26.35 3.56 4.41
C PRO A 61 -27.39 2.79 3.60
N ASP A 62 -27.79 3.35 2.45
CA ASP A 62 -28.69 2.72 1.49
C ASP A 62 -28.28 1.24 1.29
N PRO A 63 -29.20 0.26 1.43
CA PRO A 63 -28.89 -1.16 1.25
C PRO A 63 -28.22 -1.46 -0.10
N ALA A 64 -28.41 -0.62 -1.12
CA ALA A 64 -27.69 -0.73 -2.39
C ALA A 64 -26.19 -0.38 -2.26
N PHE A 65 -25.80 0.55 -1.38
CA PHE A 65 -24.41 0.86 -1.09
C PHE A 65 -23.72 -0.28 -0.35
N GLU A 66 -24.40 -0.86 0.64
CA GLU A 66 -23.89 -2.01 1.40
C GLU A 66 -23.66 -3.21 0.48
N GLN A 67 -24.59 -3.49 -0.44
CA GLN A 67 -24.40 -4.53 -1.45
C GLN A 67 -23.24 -4.24 -2.40
N ARG A 68 -23.03 -2.99 -2.82
CA ARG A 68 -21.88 -2.63 -3.68
C ARG A 68 -20.54 -2.82 -2.94
N MET A 69 -20.47 -2.45 -1.66
CA MET A 69 -19.29 -2.67 -0.82
C MET A 69 -19.01 -4.15 -0.59
N LEU A 70 -20.03 -4.94 -0.27
CA LEU A 70 -19.91 -6.39 -0.10
C LEU A 70 -19.52 -7.11 -1.39
N THR A 71 -20.02 -6.65 -2.54
CA THR A 71 -19.64 -7.20 -3.85
C THR A 71 -18.20 -6.83 -4.19
N GLY A 72 -17.76 -5.60 -3.87
CA GLY A 72 -16.37 -5.17 -4.01
C GLY A 72 -15.39 -5.98 -3.14
N PHE A 73 -15.80 -6.35 -1.93
CA PHE A 73 -15.01 -7.21 -1.04
C PHE A 73 -14.99 -8.67 -1.49
N ARG A 74 -16.14 -9.24 -1.88
CA ARG A 74 -16.21 -10.61 -2.43
C ARG A 74 -15.38 -10.76 -3.69
N ASN A 75 -15.30 -9.72 -4.52
CA ASN A 75 -14.50 -9.71 -5.74
C ASN A 75 -12.99 -9.46 -5.51
N ARG A 76 -12.58 -9.02 -4.30
CA ARG A 76 -11.16 -8.84 -3.93
C ARG A 76 -10.55 -10.02 -3.22
N ILE A 77 -11.36 -10.96 -2.74
CA ILE A 77 -10.87 -12.26 -2.30
C ILE A 77 -10.77 -13.12 -3.57
N PRO A 78 -9.59 -13.60 -3.99
CA PRO A 78 -9.54 -14.56 -5.06
C PRO A 78 -10.36 -15.78 -4.63
N GLU A 79 -11.47 -16.04 -5.32
CA GLU A 79 -12.19 -17.29 -5.17
C GLU A 79 -11.16 -18.41 -5.33
N LYS A 80 -11.03 -19.23 -4.28
CA LYS A 80 -10.30 -20.49 -4.36
C LYS A 80 -10.89 -21.27 -5.53
N SER A 81 -10.19 -21.28 -6.66
CA SER A 81 -10.41 -22.24 -7.72
C SER A 81 -10.15 -23.63 -7.13
N GLY A 82 -11.20 -24.44 -7.06
CA GLY A 82 -11.08 -25.76 -6.46
C GLY A 82 -12.36 -26.54 -6.60
N LEU A 83 -12.51 -27.19 -7.76
CA LEU A 83 -12.93 -28.59 -8.03
C LEU A 83 -14.10 -29.25 -7.25
N ILE A 84 -14.66 -28.64 -6.21
CA ILE A 84 -15.62 -29.26 -5.27
C ILE A 84 -17.06 -28.91 -5.65
N LYS A 85 -17.30 -27.77 -6.31
CA LYS A 85 -18.64 -27.41 -6.81
C LYS A 85 -19.06 -28.26 -8.03
N SER A 86 -18.11 -28.63 -8.89
CA SER A 86 -18.35 -29.52 -10.03
C SER A 86 -18.62 -30.98 -9.62
N LEU A 87 -18.19 -31.41 -8.44
CA LEU A 87 -18.45 -32.75 -7.91
C LEU A 87 -19.82 -32.86 -7.22
N ALA A 88 -20.32 -31.77 -6.62
CA ALA A 88 -21.62 -31.75 -5.96
C ALA A 88 -22.79 -31.69 -6.94
N ASP A 89 -22.66 -30.92 -8.04
CA ASP A 89 -23.73 -30.82 -9.05
C ASP A 89 -23.80 -32.03 -9.99
N LEU A 90 -22.72 -32.79 -10.15
CA LEU A 90 -22.73 -34.03 -10.93
C LEU A 90 -23.47 -35.18 -10.20
N MET A 91 -23.53 -35.14 -8.87
CA MET A 91 -24.17 -36.19 -8.06
C MET A 91 -25.69 -36.05 -7.90
N ARG A 92 -26.31 -34.99 -8.46
CA ARG A 92 -27.75 -34.72 -8.29
C ARG A 92 -28.60 -34.87 -9.55
N SER A 93 -28.04 -35.34 -10.67
CA SER A 93 -28.82 -35.66 -11.88
C SER A 93 -29.11 -37.16 -11.98
N ARG A 94 -30.40 -37.53 -11.92
CA ARG A 94 -30.87 -38.92 -12.07
C ARG A 94 -30.70 -39.49 -13.49
N SER A 95 -30.18 -38.72 -14.44
CA SER A 95 -29.84 -39.16 -15.80
C SER A 95 -28.43 -39.76 -15.94
N ALA A 96 -27.57 -39.61 -14.93
CA ALA A 96 -26.20 -40.13 -14.95
C ALA A 96 -26.02 -41.54 -14.32
N GLN A 97 -27.07 -42.11 -13.71
CA GLN A 97 -27.00 -43.47 -13.15
C GLN A 97 -27.04 -44.56 -14.23
N VAL A 98 -27.56 -44.27 -15.43
CA VAL A 98 -27.63 -45.24 -16.54
C VAL A 98 -26.31 -45.31 -17.31
N THR A 99 -25.53 -44.22 -17.38
CA THR A 99 -24.21 -44.20 -18.03
C THR A 99 -23.09 -44.77 -17.15
N ALA A 100 -23.21 -44.70 -15.82
CA ALA A 100 -22.25 -45.29 -14.90
C ALA A 100 -22.25 -46.84 -14.93
N VAL A 101 -23.41 -47.48 -15.12
CA VAL A 101 -23.49 -48.96 -15.25
C VAL A 101 -22.84 -49.45 -16.54
N VAL A 102 -22.94 -48.69 -17.64
CA VAL A 102 -22.28 -49.01 -18.92
C VAL A 102 -20.76 -48.81 -18.82
N ALA A 103 -20.29 -47.79 -18.10
CA ALA A 103 -18.87 -47.53 -17.88
C ALA A 103 -18.21 -48.56 -16.94
N VAL A 104 -18.92 -49.04 -15.91
CA VAL A 104 -18.44 -50.11 -15.02
C VAL A 104 -18.41 -51.46 -15.73
N LEU A 105 -19.38 -51.76 -16.60
CA LEU A 105 -19.34 -52.95 -17.46
C LEU A 105 -18.20 -52.89 -18.50
N LEU A 106 -17.90 -51.71 -19.05
CA LEU A 106 -16.73 -51.51 -19.94
C LEU A 106 -15.39 -51.58 -19.19
N GLY A 107 -15.35 -51.12 -17.93
CA GLY A 107 -14.18 -51.26 -17.05
C GLY A 107 -13.89 -52.70 -16.64
N LEU A 108 -14.92 -53.51 -16.38
CA LEU A 108 -14.78 -54.94 -16.10
C LEU A 108 -14.32 -55.75 -17.33
N VAL A 109 -14.69 -55.33 -18.55
CA VAL A 109 -14.17 -55.92 -19.80
C VAL A 109 -12.70 -55.54 -20.06
N GLN A 110 -12.22 -54.41 -19.53
CA GLN A 110 -10.81 -54.00 -19.63
C GLN A 110 -9.92 -54.62 -18.54
N LEU A 111 -10.47 -54.92 -17.35
CA LEU A 111 -9.75 -55.63 -16.27
C LEU A 111 -9.53 -57.13 -16.55
N GLY A 112 -10.28 -57.72 -17.50
CA GLY A 112 -10.01 -59.07 -18.01
C GLY A 112 -8.77 -59.17 -18.92
N ARG A 113 -8.18 -58.04 -19.34
CA ARG A 113 -7.03 -58.02 -20.27
C ARG A 113 -5.66 -57.86 -19.61
N THR A 114 -5.57 -57.71 -18.30
CA THR A 114 -4.30 -57.43 -17.61
C THR A 114 -3.76 -58.57 -16.75
N PHE A 115 -4.43 -59.73 -16.69
CA PHE A 115 -3.96 -60.89 -15.90
C PHE A 115 -3.38 -62.05 -16.71
N THR A 116 -3.25 -61.95 -18.02
CA THR A 116 -2.53 -62.96 -18.80
C THR A 116 -1.61 -62.30 -19.81
N THR A 117 -0.35 -62.09 -19.43
CA THR A 117 0.86 -62.58 -20.12
C THR A 117 2.10 -61.80 -19.68
N LYS A 118 3.14 -62.57 -19.36
CA LYS A 118 4.48 -62.13 -18.97
C LYS A 118 5.30 -61.62 -20.16
N THR A 119 6.14 -60.64 -19.86
CA THR A 119 7.50 -60.32 -20.37
C THR A 119 7.72 -59.99 -21.85
N ALA A 120 8.36 -58.83 -22.07
CA ALA A 120 9.59 -58.61 -22.84
C ALA A 120 9.55 -57.43 -23.83
N THR A 121 10.71 -56.77 -23.88
CA THR A 121 11.11 -55.51 -24.48
C THR A 121 11.08 -55.49 -26.03
N THR A 122 10.83 -54.29 -26.57
CA THR A 122 10.97 -53.61 -27.91
C THR A 122 11.89 -54.24 -29.01
N PRO A 123 12.08 -53.71 -30.27
CA PRO A 123 11.74 -52.37 -30.83
C PRO A 123 11.45 -52.23 -32.37
N ARG A 124 11.31 -50.94 -32.77
CA ARG A 124 11.70 -50.24 -34.03
C ARG A 124 10.70 -50.13 -35.22
N THR A 125 10.10 -48.95 -35.47
CA THR A 125 10.42 -47.82 -36.42
C THR A 125 10.23 -48.00 -37.95
N ARG A 126 10.49 -46.90 -38.68
CA ARG A 126 10.72 -46.64 -40.12
C ARG A 126 9.54 -46.72 -41.08
N ASP A 127 9.42 -45.83 -42.07
CA ASP A 127 9.80 -44.42 -42.31
C ASP A 127 9.66 -44.20 -43.82
N ARG A 128 9.46 -42.91 -44.18
CA ARG A 128 9.68 -42.22 -45.47
C ARG A 128 8.49 -42.16 -46.43
N TYR A 129 8.24 -41.05 -47.13
CA TYR A 129 9.02 -39.86 -47.55
C TYR A 129 8.11 -38.60 -47.45
N ALA A 130 8.50 -37.31 -47.52
CA ALA A 130 9.75 -36.53 -47.58
C ALA A 130 9.34 -35.03 -47.41
N ASN A 131 10.18 -34.21 -46.78
CA ASN A 131 10.76 -32.98 -47.36
C ASN A 131 11.73 -32.29 -46.39
N GLU A 132 12.78 -31.73 -46.98
CA GLU A 132 14.01 -31.19 -46.39
C GLU A 132 13.93 -29.69 -45.98
N GLN A 133 15.04 -29.27 -45.34
CA GLN A 133 15.55 -27.93 -45.02
C GLN A 133 15.26 -27.44 -43.59
N LEU A 134 16.17 -27.65 -42.62
CA LEU A 134 17.44 -26.93 -42.31
C LEU A 134 17.23 -25.65 -41.47
N PHE A 135 17.69 -25.74 -40.21
CA PHE A 135 18.28 -24.71 -39.30
C PHE A 135 17.55 -23.35 -39.09
N GLU A 136 17.03 -23.01 -37.90
CA GLU A 136 17.67 -22.54 -36.64
C GLU A 136 17.42 -21.01 -36.43
N PRO A 137 17.83 -20.35 -35.31
CA PRO A 137 17.08 -20.01 -34.10
C PRO A 137 16.74 -18.50 -33.96
N PRO A 138 16.06 -18.03 -32.87
CA PRO A 138 16.02 -16.63 -32.54
C PRO A 138 17.02 -16.28 -31.42
N SER A 139 17.88 -15.29 -31.67
CA SER A 139 18.44 -14.48 -30.60
C SER A 139 18.43 -13.01 -31.02
N GLN A 140 18.10 -12.16 -30.06
CA GLN A 140 18.11 -10.71 -30.15
C GLN A 140 19.56 -10.20 -30.17
N PHE A 141 19.83 -9.09 -30.84
CA PHE A 141 20.20 -7.81 -30.23
C PHE A 141 20.65 -6.78 -31.29
N ALA A 142 20.57 -5.51 -30.91
CA ALA A 142 20.79 -4.31 -31.69
C ALA A 142 22.24 -4.11 -32.19
N ALA A 143 22.41 -3.26 -33.20
CA ALA A 143 23.69 -2.60 -33.47
C ALA A 143 23.49 -1.17 -34.02
N VAL A 144 24.29 -0.27 -33.46
CA VAL A 144 24.59 1.09 -33.90
C VAL A 144 25.75 1.02 -34.90
N SER A 145 25.76 1.85 -35.95
CA SER A 145 27.00 2.32 -36.59
C SER A 145 26.78 3.59 -37.43
N GLU A 146 27.74 4.49 -37.30
CA GLU A 146 27.89 5.82 -37.89
C GLU A 146 28.78 5.75 -39.19
N PRO A 147 29.28 6.84 -39.83
CA PRO A 147 28.75 7.42 -41.08
C PRO A 147 29.75 7.50 -42.27
N ASN A 148 29.28 7.74 -43.52
CA ASN A 148 29.76 8.85 -44.40
C ASN A 148 29.13 8.91 -45.82
N ARG A 149 28.66 10.12 -46.14
CA ARG A 149 28.73 10.97 -47.35
C ARG A 149 28.56 10.49 -48.82
N ALA A 150 27.94 11.44 -49.53
CA ALA A 150 27.83 11.74 -50.97
C ALA A 150 26.67 11.01 -51.68
N GLY A 151 25.75 11.66 -52.41
CA GLY A 151 25.58 13.05 -52.85
C GLY A 151 24.63 13.03 -54.07
N ALA A 152 23.98 14.18 -54.34
CA ALA A 152 23.14 14.50 -55.52
C ALA A 152 21.71 13.91 -55.54
N LEU A 153 20.67 14.56 -56.06
CA LEU A 153 20.27 15.96 -56.30
C LEU A 153 18.82 15.85 -56.86
N ASN A 154 18.09 16.96 -56.77
CA ASN A 154 16.80 17.33 -57.42
C ASN A 154 15.52 17.15 -56.56
N LYS A 155 14.48 17.99 -56.59
CA LYS A 155 14.19 19.41 -56.91
C LYS A 155 12.64 19.52 -56.92
N ALA A 156 12.05 20.49 -56.19
CA ALA A 156 10.70 21.09 -56.36
C ALA A 156 9.45 20.15 -56.38
N ASP A 157 8.25 20.47 -55.93
CA ASP A 157 7.57 21.65 -55.36
C ASP A 157 6.24 21.16 -54.71
N GLU A 158 5.69 21.94 -53.78
CA GLU A 158 4.24 22.09 -53.44
C GLU A 158 3.34 20.86 -53.13
N LEU A 159 2.84 20.75 -51.88
CA LEU A 159 1.41 20.86 -51.50
C LEU A 159 1.13 20.49 -50.02
N ALA A 160 0.32 21.35 -49.38
CA ALA A 160 -0.67 21.07 -48.32
C ALA A 160 -0.23 20.51 -46.95
N ALA A 161 -0.39 21.38 -45.94
CA ALA A 161 -0.45 21.06 -44.52
C ALA A 161 -1.86 20.58 -44.10
N ALA A 162 -1.93 19.59 -43.20
CA ALA A 162 -2.85 19.56 -42.05
C ALA A 162 -2.56 18.35 -41.14
N ARG A 163 -2.11 18.61 -39.91
CA ARG A 163 -2.05 17.66 -38.78
C ARG A 163 -3.22 17.97 -37.83
N PRO A 164 -3.87 16.96 -37.22
CA PRO A 164 -4.68 17.15 -36.03
C PRO A 164 -3.98 16.62 -34.77
N GLN A 165 -4.05 17.38 -33.68
CA GLN A 165 -3.86 16.88 -32.30
C GLN A 165 -5.08 17.23 -31.45
N ALA A 166 -5.33 16.36 -30.48
CA ALA A 166 -6.58 16.13 -29.78
C ALA A 166 -6.77 16.92 -28.47
N VAL A 167 -8.03 16.89 -28.03
CA VAL A 167 -8.75 17.67 -26.99
C VAL A 167 -8.54 17.16 -25.55
N PRO A 168 -8.70 18.04 -24.54
CA PRO A 168 -9.34 17.66 -23.27
C PRO A 168 -10.48 18.61 -22.82
N LEU A 169 -11.37 18.11 -21.94
CA LEU A 169 -12.58 18.76 -21.39
C LEU A 169 -12.37 19.39 -19.97
N GLN A 170 -13.23 20.39 -19.67
CA GLN A 170 -13.35 21.41 -18.57
C GLN A 170 -13.94 20.92 -17.21
N ALA A 171 -14.08 21.65 -16.06
CA ALA A 171 -13.87 23.03 -15.49
C ALA A 171 -14.04 23.00 -13.92
N PRO A 172 -14.19 24.09 -13.08
CA PRO A 172 -14.10 25.59 -13.20
C PRO A 172 -13.38 26.28 -11.97
N PRO A 173 -13.63 27.55 -11.49
CA PRO A 173 -13.88 28.93 -12.04
C PRO A 173 -12.68 29.90 -11.63
N PRO A 174 -12.70 31.28 -11.55
CA PRO A 174 -13.79 32.28 -11.55
C PRO A 174 -13.63 33.54 -12.44
N SER A 175 -14.73 34.29 -12.48
CA SER A 175 -14.97 35.56 -13.17
C SER A 175 -14.64 36.79 -12.32
N SER A 176 -13.98 37.78 -12.92
CA SER A 176 -14.30 39.21 -12.69
C SER A 176 -13.90 40.07 -13.89
N SER A 177 -14.71 41.09 -14.11
CA SER A 177 -14.79 42.09 -15.17
C SER A 177 -13.53 42.91 -15.42
N THR A 178 -13.30 43.33 -16.67
CA THR A 178 -12.99 44.73 -17.07
C THR A 178 -13.07 44.87 -18.59
N GLU A 179 -13.82 45.84 -19.08
CA GLU A 179 -13.58 46.44 -20.40
C GLU A 179 -13.97 47.92 -20.36
N MET A 180 -13.05 48.81 -20.73
CA MET A 180 -13.13 49.55 -22.00
C MET A 180 -12.25 50.82 -21.94
N LYS A 181 -11.40 51.00 -22.96
CA LYS A 181 -10.77 52.28 -23.31
C LYS A 181 -10.54 52.31 -24.81
N ALA A 182 -11.00 53.36 -25.49
CA ALA A 182 -10.22 54.19 -26.43
C ALA A 182 -11.13 55.04 -27.34
N LYS A 183 -10.88 56.36 -27.36
CA LYS A 183 -10.80 57.12 -28.61
C LYS A 183 -9.88 58.33 -28.46
N THR A 184 -9.22 58.64 -29.57
CA THR A 184 -7.94 59.32 -29.78
C THR A 184 -8.01 60.85 -29.92
N GLU A 185 -6.84 61.46 -29.76
CA GLU A 185 -6.40 62.86 -29.83
C GLU A 185 -6.69 63.63 -31.13
N SER A 186 -6.71 64.98 -31.04
CA SER A 186 -6.22 65.92 -32.05
C SER A 186 -5.90 67.29 -31.42
N SER A 187 -4.84 67.92 -31.91
CA SER A 187 -4.15 69.13 -31.44
C SER A 187 -4.47 70.42 -32.22
N ALA A 188 -4.29 71.58 -31.55
CA ALA A 188 -3.94 72.96 -32.03
C ALA A 188 -4.96 73.70 -32.95
N GLU A 189 -5.18 75.03 -32.98
CA GLU A 189 -4.52 76.24 -32.47
C GLU A 189 -5.48 77.47 -32.56
N LEU A 190 -5.08 78.61 -31.97
CA LEU A 190 -5.41 80.05 -32.26
C LEU A 190 -6.19 80.90 -31.22
N GLU A 191 -5.39 81.78 -30.61
CA GLU A 191 -5.59 83.14 -30.07
C GLU A 191 -6.99 83.80 -30.09
N ARG A 192 -7.37 84.46 -28.98
CA ARG A 192 -7.30 85.94 -28.81
C ARG A 192 -7.79 86.44 -27.45
N THR A 193 -7.18 87.54 -27.06
CA THR A 193 -7.12 88.23 -25.76
C THR A 193 -8.30 89.19 -25.51
N MET A 194 -8.42 89.64 -24.24
CA MET A 194 -9.06 90.88 -23.71
C MET A 194 -10.52 90.78 -23.23
N VAL A 195 -10.99 91.46 -22.18
CA VAL A 195 -10.50 92.08 -20.93
C VAL A 195 -11.78 92.68 -20.27
N THR A 196 -11.93 92.49 -18.95
CA THR A 196 -12.74 93.23 -17.93
C THR A 196 -14.10 93.86 -18.24
N GLY A 197 -15.02 93.75 -17.26
CA GLY A 197 -15.92 94.87 -16.92
C GLY A 197 -17.20 94.49 -16.19
N SER A 198 -17.24 94.76 -14.89
CA SER A 198 -18.37 94.62 -13.95
C SER A 198 -19.66 95.37 -14.34
N ASN A 199 -20.84 94.85 -13.93
CA ASN A 199 -21.78 95.57 -13.05
C ASN A 199 -23.02 94.73 -12.65
N ILE A 200 -23.34 94.82 -11.36
CA ILE A 200 -24.53 94.36 -10.59
C ILE A 200 -25.47 95.60 -10.47
N PRO A 201 -26.84 95.53 -10.46
CA PRO A 201 -27.68 95.24 -9.26
C PRO A 201 -29.07 94.58 -9.58
N VAL A 202 -29.96 94.08 -8.69
CA VAL A 202 -30.49 94.48 -7.36
C VAL A 202 -31.10 93.24 -6.63
N ALA A 203 -31.18 93.35 -5.29
CA ALA A 203 -31.69 92.50 -4.19
C ALA A 203 -33.13 91.92 -4.31
N GLU A 204 -33.70 91.07 -3.44
CA GLU A 204 -33.54 90.71 -2.00
C GLU A 204 -34.23 89.32 -1.80
N GLU A 205 -33.81 88.40 -0.91
CA GLU A 205 -34.38 88.25 0.45
C GLU A 205 -33.62 87.14 1.23
N ALA A 206 -33.42 87.36 2.53
CA ALA A 206 -32.54 86.60 3.41
C ALA A 206 -33.22 85.40 4.10
N ALA A 207 -32.48 84.30 4.27
CA ALA A 207 -32.71 83.30 5.33
C ALA A 207 -31.39 82.58 5.72
N PRO A 208 -31.24 82.11 6.97
CA PRO A 208 -29.99 82.16 7.72
C PRO A 208 -29.09 80.92 7.58
N LYS A 209 -27.83 81.08 7.98
CA LYS A 209 -26.79 80.04 8.06
C LYS A 209 -27.26 78.82 8.87
N PRO A 210 -27.12 77.58 8.36
CA PRO A 210 -27.19 76.38 9.19
C PRO A 210 -25.93 76.33 10.07
N GLY A 211 -26.17 76.37 11.37
CA GLY A 211 -25.17 76.22 12.41
C GLY A 211 -24.52 74.85 12.40
N GLU A 212 -23.32 74.81 13.00
CA GLU A 212 -22.68 73.59 13.47
C GLU A 212 -23.70 72.69 14.16
N THR A 213 -23.93 71.53 13.55
CA THR A 213 -24.60 70.42 14.22
C THR A 213 -23.60 69.89 15.26
N PRO A 214 -23.92 69.94 16.57
CA PRO A 214 -23.09 69.27 17.57
C PRO A 214 -23.15 67.78 17.26
N ALA A 215 -22.00 67.13 17.10
CA ALA A 215 -21.91 65.68 16.91
C ALA A 215 -22.55 64.95 18.11
N PRO A 216 -23.68 64.24 17.93
CA PRO A 216 -24.17 63.32 18.95
C PRO A 216 -23.57 61.92 18.69
N GLU A 217 -23.45 61.11 19.75
CA GLU A 217 -23.32 59.63 19.68
C GLU A 217 -21.95 58.97 19.41
N VAL A 218 -20.90 59.33 20.17
CA VAL A 218 -19.80 58.36 20.43
C VAL A 218 -20.12 57.47 21.65
N ALA A 219 -20.96 57.94 22.58
CA ALA A 219 -21.17 57.29 23.87
C ALA A 219 -22.01 55.99 23.85
N ASN A 220 -22.65 55.63 22.73
CA ASN A 220 -23.57 54.49 22.68
C ASN A 220 -23.19 53.41 21.65
N ARG A 221 -21.99 53.49 21.07
CA ARG A 221 -21.51 52.47 20.14
C ARG A 221 -21.02 51.25 20.91
N LYS A 222 -21.43 50.06 20.47
CA LYS A 222 -20.99 48.77 21.00
C LYS A 222 -19.88 48.22 20.10
N LEU A 223 -18.63 48.53 20.43
CA LEU A 223 -17.45 48.09 19.68
C LEU A 223 -16.71 46.96 20.42
N ILE A 224 -16.63 45.78 19.79
CA ILE A 224 -15.80 44.68 20.27
C ILE A 224 -14.39 44.87 19.72
N ARG A 225 -13.37 44.87 20.59
CA ARG A 225 -11.96 45.04 20.19
C ARG A 225 -11.13 43.80 20.53
N ASN A 226 -10.35 43.34 19.59
CA ASN A 226 -9.44 42.20 19.74
C ASN A 226 -8.07 42.50 19.14
N ALA A 227 -7.02 41.96 19.74
CA ALA A 227 -5.67 42.11 19.23
C ALA A 227 -4.92 40.78 19.28
N THR A 228 -4.15 40.50 18.24
CA THR A 228 -3.20 39.39 18.21
C THR A 228 -1.82 39.95 17.98
N VAL A 229 -0.87 39.54 18.81
CA VAL A 229 0.50 40.06 18.80
C VAL A 229 1.48 38.89 18.84
N GLU A 230 2.47 38.89 17.96
CA GLU A 230 3.55 37.91 17.94
C GLU A 230 4.87 38.61 18.27
N LEU A 231 5.49 38.20 19.36
CA LEU A 231 6.74 38.77 19.86
C LEU A 231 7.83 37.71 19.96
N GLU A 232 9.01 38.07 19.49
CA GLU A 232 10.24 37.38 19.78
C GLU A 232 10.94 38.04 20.98
N ILE A 233 11.20 37.27 22.03
CA ILE A 233 11.65 37.76 23.33
C ILE A 233 12.95 37.07 23.77
N VAL A 234 13.63 37.63 24.75
CA VAL A 234 14.87 37.03 25.29
C VAL A 234 14.58 35.93 26.32
N SER A 235 13.57 36.15 27.18
CA SER A 235 13.21 35.28 28.30
C SER A 235 11.69 35.23 28.43
N PHE A 236 11.11 34.04 28.33
CA PHE A 236 9.67 33.83 28.43
C PHE A 236 9.12 34.22 29.80
N ASP A 237 9.77 33.77 30.88
CA ASP A 237 9.29 34.00 32.23
C ASP A 237 9.29 35.49 32.60
N ASP A 238 10.35 36.22 32.21
CA ASP A 238 10.43 37.66 32.44
C ASP A 238 9.37 38.43 31.64
N ALA A 239 9.09 37.99 30.41
CA ALA A 239 8.06 38.60 29.57
C ALA A 239 6.66 38.41 30.16
N VAL A 240 6.33 37.19 30.62
CA VAL A 240 5.03 36.90 31.25
C VAL A 240 4.84 37.73 32.52
N GLN A 241 5.87 37.87 33.36
CA GLN A 241 5.81 38.70 34.56
C GLN A 241 5.53 40.17 34.22
N LYS A 242 6.24 40.73 33.23
CA LYS A 242 6.03 42.11 32.78
C LYS A 242 4.65 42.32 32.14
N ILE A 243 4.18 41.39 31.31
CA ILE A 243 2.83 41.43 30.73
C ILE A 243 1.77 41.43 31.83
N THR A 244 1.94 40.59 32.84
CA THR A 244 1.02 40.54 34.00
C THR A 244 1.01 41.86 34.75
N ALA A 245 2.19 42.47 34.98
CA ALA A 245 2.29 43.78 35.62
C ALA A 245 1.59 44.88 34.80
N PHE A 246 1.82 44.93 33.49
CA PHE A 246 1.16 45.90 32.61
C PHE A 246 -0.36 45.69 32.55
N ALA A 247 -0.81 44.43 32.53
CA ALA A 247 -2.24 44.12 32.55
C ALA A 247 -2.89 44.66 33.84
N ASN A 248 -2.27 44.43 35.00
CA ASN A 248 -2.79 44.91 36.27
C ASN A 248 -2.81 46.44 36.37
N GLU A 249 -1.77 47.12 35.84
CA GLU A 249 -1.69 48.59 35.80
C GLU A 249 -2.81 49.21 34.96
N ASP A 250 -3.14 48.59 33.83
CA ASP A 250 -4.16 49.06 32.90
C ASP A 250 -5.57 48.48 33.22
N HIS A 251 -5.79 48.02 34.46
CA HIS A 251 -7.04 47.45 34.99
C HIS A 251 -7.57 46.22 34.22
N GLY A 252 -6.66 45.42 33.67
CA GLY A 252 -6.92 44.12 33.08
C GLY A 252 -6.43 42.95 33.94
N TYR A 253 -6.49 41.74 33.38
CA TYR A 253 -5.97 40.52 34.00
C TYR A 253 -5.52 39.51 32.94
N VAL A 254 -4.62 38.61 33.33
CA VAL A 254 -4.19 37.48 32.50
C VAL A 254 -5.21 36.34 32.66
N ALA A 255 -5.89 35.99 31.57
CA ALA A 255 -6.90 34.93 31.56
C ALA A 255 -6.27 33.54 31.36
N THR A 256 -5.23 33.44 30.55
CA THR A 256 -4.58 32.16 30.26
C THR A 256 -3.11 32.38 29.96
N THR A 257 -2.26 31.50 30.47
CA THR A 257 -0.86 31.39 30.09
C THR A 257 -0.58 29.93 29.77
N ASN A 258 -0.11 29.68 28.56
CA ASN A 258 0.38 28.36 28.14
C ASN A 258 1.82 28.50 27.68
N SER A 259 2.66 27.53 28.03
CA SER A 259 4.05 27.47 27.58
C SER A 259 4.44 26.04 27.23
N GLN A 260 5.33 25.93 26.24
CA GLN A 260 5.93 24.69 25.80
C GLN A 260 7.43 24.88 25.73
N LYS A 261 8.15 24.00 26.41
CA LYS A 261 9.61 23.95 26.37
C LYS A 261 10.08 23.03 25.25
N GLN A 262 10.95 23.53 24.39
CA GLN A 262 11.59 22.74 23.34
C GLN A 262 12.82 21.99 23.87
N ALA A 263 13.29 21.01 23.10
CA ALA A 263 14.48 20.22 23.46
C ALA A 263 15.77 21.06 23.53
N ASN A 264 15.81 22.22 22.88
CA ASN A 264 16.91 23.19 23.01
C ASN A 264 16.83 24.03 24.29
N GLY A 265 15.82 23.81 25.13
CA GLY A 265 15.60 24.54 26.37
C GLY A 265 14.85 25.85 26.21
N LYS A 266 14.60 26.30 24.96
CA LYS A 266 13.87 27.53 24.67
C LYS A 266 12.37 27.35 24.89
N LEU A 267 11.70 28.43 25.28
CA LEU A 267 10.27 28.46 25.56
C LEU A 267 9.51 29.21 24.48
N ARG A 268 8.32 28.69 24.17
CA ARG A 268 7.30 29.40 23.40
C ARG A 268 5.96 29.25 24.09
N GLY A 269 5.07 30.19 23.89
CA GLY A 269 3.79 30.13 24.56
C GLY A 269 2.81 31.19 24.10
N GLN A 270 1.63 31.14 24.67
CA GLN A 270 0.57 32.08 24.42
C GLN A 270 0.04 32.62 25.74
N VAL A 271 -0.09 33.93 25.82
CA VAL A 271 -0.68 34.65 26.94
C VAL A 271 -1.92 35.36 26.44
N ILE A 272 -3.07 35.07 27.03
CA ILE A 272 -4.33 35.75 26.73
C ILE A 272 -4.61 36.72 27.87
N VAL A 273 -4.72 38.00 27.52
CA VAL A 273 -4.98 39.09 28.46
C VAL A 273 -6.32 39.71 28.15
N LYS A 274 -7.09 40.00 29.19
CA LYS A 274 -8.35 40.74 29.14
C LYS A 274 -8.11 42.13 29.70
N ILE A 275 -8.39 43.16 28.91
CA ILE A 275 -8.13 44.55 29.28
C ILE A 275 -9.32 45.44 28.94
N LEU A 276 -9.49 46.55 29.64
CA LEU A 276 -10.52 47.52 29.31
C LEU A 276 -10.29 48.07 27.88
N PRO A 277 -11.32 48.17 27.03
CA PRO A 277 -11.18 48.61 25.63
C PRO A 277 -10.49 49.98 25.46
N GLU A 278 -10.65 50.87 26.44
CA GLU A 278 -10.06 52.21 26.46
C GLU A 278 -8.54 52.19 26.68
N ASN A 279 -8.04 51.18 27.39
CA ASN A 279 -6.61 51.05 27.72
C ASN A 279 -5.86 50.13 26.74
N LEU A 280 -6.56 49.48 25.80
CA LEU A 280 -6.00 48.52 24.86
C LEU A 280 -4.80 49.09 24.08
N ASP A 281 -4.96 50.28 23.50
CA ASP A 281 -3.95 50.88 22.63
C ASP A 281 -2.66 51.22 23.41
N ARG A 282 -2.80 51.66 24.67
CA ARG A 282 -1.67 51.91 25.59
C ARG A 282 -0.95 50.62 25.96
N PHE A 283 -1.70 49.58 26.30
CA PHE A 283 -1.14 48.28 26.67
C PHE A 283 -0.35 47.63 25.53
N LEU A 284 -0.86 47.70 24.29
CA LEU A 284 -0.16 47.21 23.11
C LEU A 284 1.17 47.95 22.88
N GLN A 285 1.24 49.26 23.15
CA GLN A 285 2.49 50.01 23.06
C GLN A 285 3.53 49.53 24.09
N LYS A 286 3.11 49.24 25.34
CA LYS A 286 4.00 48.69 26.38
C LYS A 286 4.55 47.31 25.99
N ILE A 287 3.71 46.43 25.44
CA ILE A 287 4.13 45.08 25.03
C ILE A 287 5.20 45.14 23.95
N ARG A 288 5.09 46.04 22.97
CA ARG A 288 6.10 46.19 21.90
C ARG A 288 7.51 46.45 22.42
N GLY A 289 7.66 47.00 23.63
CA GLY A 289 8.96 47.23 24.26
C GLY A 289 9.58 45.98 24.92
N LEU A 290 8.86 44.87 25.02
CA LEU A 290 9.33 43.64 25.68
C LEU A 290 10.20 42.77 24.79
N GLY A 291 10.12 42.95 23.48
CA GLY A 291 10.80 42.12 22.49
C GLY A 291 10.72 42.69 21.09
N GLU A 292 11.10 41.88 20.11
CA GLU A 292 10.97 42.22 18.70
C GLU A 292 9.58 41.84 18.20
N LEU A 293 8.83 42.82 17.72
CA LEU A 293 7.49 42.59 17.17
C LEU A 293 7.60 41.92 15.81
N LYS A 294 7.11 40.68 15.69
CA LYS A 294 7.05 39.96 14.41
C LYS A 294 5.78 40.28 13.64
N ASN A 295 4.65 40.28 14.35
CA ASN A 295 3.35 40.56 13.75
C ASN A 295 2.41 41.20 14.76
N GLN A 296 1.53 42.07 14.28
CA GLN A 296 0.44 42.62 15.08
C GLN A 296 -0.80 42.84 14.22
N THR A 297 -1.91 42.28 14.68
CA THR A 297 -3.24 42.53 14.11
C THR A 297 -4.14 43.11 15.19
N LEU A 298 -4.84 44.19 14.85
CA LEU A 298 -5.84 44.83 15.71
C LEU A 298 -7.17 44.83 14.94
N GLY A 299 -8.20 44.24 15.53
CA GLY A 299 -9.55 44.21 14.99
C GLY A 299 -10.52 45.01 15.87
N SER A 300 -11.51 45.58 15.20
CA SER A 300 -12.65 46.22 15.86
C SER A 300 -13.90 45.86 15.07
N GLU A 301 -14.92 45.36 15.78
CA GLU A 301 -16.20 44.99 15.21
C GLU A 301 -17.30 45.86 15.83
N ASP A 302 -18.11 46.50 14.99
CA ASP A 302 -19.25 47.30 15.42
C ASP A 302 -20.51 46.43 15.46
N VAL A 303 -20.93 46.06 16.68
CA VAL A 303 -22.14 45.26 16.92
C VAL A 303 -23.32 46.12 17.36
N THR A 304 -23.23 47.45 17.28
CA THR A 304 -24.25 48.39 17.79
C THR A 304 -25.64 48.07 17.26
N LYS A 305 -25.77 47.94 15.93
CA LYS A 305 -27.05 47.66 15.28
C LYS A 305 -27.62 46.29 15.66
N ALA A 306 -26.80 45.25 15.62
CA ALA A 306 -27.21 43.89 15.94
C ALA A 306 -27.63 43.77 17.41
N TYR A 307 -26.86 44.38 18.32
CA TYR A 307 -27.14 44.40 19.75
C TYR A 307 -28.50 45.04 20.05
N PHE A 308 -28.75 46.26 19.53
CA PHE A 308 -30.01 46.94 19.78
C PHE A 308 -31.21 46.27 19.10
N ASP A 309 -31.04 45.66 17.92
CA ASP A 309 -32.10 44.86 17.28
C ASP A 309 -32.47 43.63 18.13
N THR A 310 -31.48 42.86 18.58
CA THR A 310 -31.70 41.69 19.44
C THR A 310 -32.34 42.08 20.77
N ASP A 311 -31.91 43.19 21.40
CA ASP A 311 -32.54 43.69 22.63
C ASP A 311 -34.01 44.10 22.41
N ALA A 312 -34.32 44.80 21.32
CA ALA A 312 -35.69 45.16 20.97
C ALA A 312 -36.56 43.91 20.72
N ARG A 313 -36.03 42.94 19.97
CA ARG A 313 -36.71 41.65 19.71
C ARG A 313 -36.93 40.86 20.98
N LEU A 314 -35.95 40.83 21.90
CA LEU A 314 -36.06 40.17 23.20
C LEU A 314 -37.18 40.79 24.05
N LYS A 315 -37.25 42.14 24.10
CA LYS A 315 -38.34 42.85 24.80
C LYS A 315 -39.71 42.48 24.25
N ASN A 316 -39.86 42.45 22.92
CA ASN A 316 -41.11 42.06 22.27
C ASN A 316 -41.48 40.60 22.53
N ALA A 317 -40.49 39.69 22.49
CA ALA A 317 -40.70 38.27 22.77
C ALA A 317 -41.16 38.04 24.22
N ARG A 318 -40.61 38.77 25.21
CA ARG A 318 -41.06 38.71 26.61
C ARG A 318 -42.50 39.19 26.78
N VAL A 319 -42.91 40.24 26.06
CA VAL A 319 -44.32 40.69 26.07
C VAL A 319 -45.23 39.61 25.46
N MET A 320 -44.80 38.96 24.39
CA MET A 320 -45.53 37.83 23.79
C MET A 320 -45.64 36.64 24.74
N GLU A 321 -44.56 36.30 25.44
CA GLU A 321 -44.54 35.26 26.48
C GLU A 321 -45.58 35.55 27.56
N GLN A 322 -45.62 36.78 28.09
CA GLN A 322 -46.59 37.19 29.11
C GLN A 322 -48.04 37.04 28.60
N ARG A 323 -48.32 37.48 27.37
CA ARG A 323 -49.66 37.32 26.75
C ARG A 323 -50.05 35.86 26.59
N LEU A 324 -49.12 34.99 26.19
CA LEU A 324 -49.36 33.55 26.06
C LEU A 324 -49.64 32.92 27.43
N ILE A 325 -48.89 33.31 28.48
CA ILE A 325 -49.12 32.88 29.86
C ILE A 325 -50.50 33.35 30.36
N GLU A 326 -50.89 34.59 30.09
CA GLU A 326 -52.20 35.12 30.43
C GLU A 326 -53.34 34.38 29.72
N MET A 327 -53.16 34.04 28.44
CA MET A 327 -54.10 33.20 27.69
C MET A 327 -54.25 31.81 28.31
N LEU A 328 -53.16 31.18 28.77
CA LEU A 328 -53.22 29.88 29.47
C LEU A 328 -53.94 29.98 30.82
N LYS A 329 -53.80 31.10 31.54
CA LYS A 329 -54.48 31.32 32.83
C LYS A 329 -55.98 31.59 32.69
N THR A 330 -56.38 32.26 31.61
CA THR A 330 -57.76 32.78 31.43
C THR A 330 -58.62 31.90 30.51
N LYS A 331 -58.02 31.08 29.64
CA LYS A 331 -58.80 30.22 28.72
C LYS A 331 -59.36 28.99 29.42
N THR A 332 -60.69 28.89 29.42
CA THR A 332 -61.45 27.65 29.62
C THR A 332 -61.97 27.17 28.25
N GLY A 333 -61.16 26.41 27.51
CA GLY A 333 -61.44 26.01 26.12
C GLY A 333 -61.08 24.54 25.80
N LYS A 334 -61.13 24.15 24.51
CA LYS A 334 -60.78 22.79 24.07
C LYS A 334 -59.30 22.49 24.36
N VAL A 335 -58.99 21.26 24.75
CA VAL A 335 -57.61 20.80 25.07
C VAL A 335 -56.64 21.05 23.91
N SER A 336 -57.10 20.94 22.66
CA SER A 336 -56.31 21.24 21.46
C SER A 336 -55.73 22.66 21.44
N ASP A 337 -56.54 23.64 21.86
CA ASP A 337 -56.18 25.05 21.80
C ASP A 337 -55.17 25.39 22.91
N LEU A 338 -55.27 24.70 24.05
CA LEU A 338 -54.32 24.79 25.14
C LEU A 338 -52.94 24.25 24.71
N LEU A 339 -52.91 23.06 24.12
CA LEU A 339 -51.68 22.44 23.61
C LEU A 339 -50.99 23.30 22.54
N GLN A 340 -51.76 23.99 21.70
CA GLN A 340 -51.19 24.90 20.70
C GLN A 340 -50.56 26.14 21.34
N VAL A 341 -51.21 26.74 22.35
CA VAL A 341 -50.63 27.88 23.10
C VAL A 341 -49.39 27.44 23.89
N GLU A 342 -49.38 26.25 24.47
CA GLU A 342 -48.20 25.69 25.14
C GLU A 342 -47.03 25.48 24.16
N LYS A 343 -47.30 24.95 22.97
CA LYS A 343 -46.29 24.79 21.92
C LYS A 343 -45.67 26.12 21.50
N GLU A 344 -46.50 27.14 21.25
CA GLU A 344 -46.02 28.47 20.91
C GLU A 344 -45.27 29.13 22.08
N LEU A 345 -45.72 28.92 23.32
CA LEU A 345 -45.01 29.40 24.51
C LEU A 345 -43.61 28.76 24.61
N GLY A 346 -43.50 27.45 24.35
CA GLY A 346 -42.22 26.75 24.28
C GLY A 346 -41.28 27.37 23.23
N ARG A 347 -41.80 27.62 22.01
CA ARG A 347 -41.05 28.27 20.93
C ARG A 347 -40.56 29.66 21.31
N VAL A 348 -41.44 30.49 21.89
CA VAL A 348 -41.11 31.86 22.32
C VAL A 348 -40.06 31.85 23.43
N ARG A 349 -40.14 30.91 24.38
CA ARG A 349 -39.11 30.76 25.42
C ARG A 349 -37.76 30.37 24.86
N GLU A 350 -37.72 29.44 23.91
CA GLU A 350 -36.48 29.07 23.22
C GLU A 350 -35.87 30.28 22.50
N ASP A 351 -36.68 31.07 21.79
CA ASP A 351 -36.23 32.29 21.12
C ASP A 351 -35.71 33.33 22.13
N ILE A 352 -36.37 33.49 23.28
CA ILE A 352 -35.94 34.36 24.39
C ILE A 352 -34.58 33.92 24.93
N GLU A 353 -34.40 32.64 25.20
CA GLU A 353 -33.15 32.09 25.74
C GLU A 353 -31.98 32.30 24.78
N LYS A 354 -32.19 32.07 23.48
CA LYS A 354 -31.19 32.32 22.42
C LYS A 354 -30.77 33.79 22.40
N MET A 355 -31.73 34.71 22.29
CA MET A 355 -31.44 36.15 22.24
C MET A 355 -30.78 36.66 23.53
N GLN A 356 -31.18 36.13 24.70
CA GLN A 356 -30.50 36.44 25.97
C GLN A 356 -29.06 35.93 25.99
N GLY A 357 -28.81 34.73 25.45
CA GLY A 357 -27.47 34.19 25.29
C GLY A 357 -26.59 35.06 24.41
N GLU A 358 -27.11 35.50 23.26
CA GLU A 358 -26.42 36.41 22.33
C GLU A 358 -26.04 37.75 22.98
N LEU A 359 -26.99 38.40 23.68
CA LEU A 359 -26.71 39.66 24.37
C LEU A 359 -25.65 39.48 25.47
N LYS A 360 -25.76 38.42 26.29
CA LYS A 360 -24.76 38.11 27.32
C LYS A 360 -23.38 37.87 26.71
N TYR A 361 -23.32 37.21 25.55
CA TYR A 361 -22.06 37.01 24.83
C TYR A 361 -21.45 38.35 24.40
N TRP A 362 -22.20 39.21 23.72
CA TRP A 362 -21.70 40.53 23.33
C TRP A 362 -21.32 41.38 24.54
N ASP A 363 -22.11 41.39 25.61
CA ASP A 363 -21.77 42.11 26.84
C ASP A 363 -20.42 41.66 27.41
N SER A 364 -20.13 40.36 27.40
CA SER A 364 -18.83 39.84 27.84
C SER A 364 -17.66 40.29 26.96
N GLN A 365 -17.89 40.45 25.64
CA GLN A 365 -16.87 40.91 24.69
C GLN A 365 -16.70 42.44 24.69
N LEU A 366 -17.75 43.17 25.06
CA LEU A 366 -17.73 44.63 25.17
C LEU A 366 -17.08 45.09 26.48
N GLN A 367 -17.19 44.30 27.55
CA GLN A 367 -16.58 44.61 28.83
C GLN A 367 -15.05 44.59 28.78
N PHE A 368 -14.47 43.64 28.02
CA PHE A 368 -13.02 43.48 27.91
C PHE A 368 -12.59 43.23 26.47
N ALA A 369 -11.60 44.01 26.03
CA ALA A 369 -10.84 43.69 24.84
C ALA A 369 -9.95 42.46 25.12
N THR A 370 -9.87 41.56 24.14
CA THR A 370 -9.07 40.34 24.24
C THR A 370 -7.76 40.53 23.48
N VAL A 371 -6.63 40.39 24.17
CA VAL A 371 -5.29 40.43 23.58
C VAL A 371 -4.66 39.05 23.65
N THR A 372 -4.39 38.47 22.50
CA THR A 372 -3.72 37.19 22.35
C THR A 372 -2.26 37.45 22.00
N ILE A 373 -1.35 37.13 22.91
CA ILE A 373 0.08 37.40 22.77
C ILE A 373 0.79 36.07 22.60
N SER A 374 1.32 35.82 21.40
CA SER A 374 2.20 34.70 21.11
C SER A 374 3.64 35.13 21.38
N LEU A 375 4.31 34.41 22.27
CA LEU A 375 5.68 34.69 22.69
C LEU A 375 6.59 33.53 22.24
N ALA A 376 7.72 33.87 21.64
CA ALA A 376 8.75 32.92 21.23
C ALA A 376 10.12 33.44 21.69
N GLU A 377 10.92 32.61 22.37
CA GLU A 377 12.30 33.00 22.68
C GLU A 377 13.17 33.06 21.43
N LYS A 378 14.16 33.96 21.45
CA LYS A 378 15.19 34.06 20.40
C LYS A 378 15.91 32.73 20.20
N GLU A 379 16.30 32.49 18.95
CA GLU A 379 17.04 31.28 18.51
C GLU A 379 16.23 29.98 18.67
N MET A 380 14.90 30.06 18.65
CA MET A 380 14.01 28.89 18.68
C MET A 380 14.29 27.87 17.57
N GLU A 381 14.80 28.33 16.42
CA GLU A 381 15.09 27.45 15.27
C GLU A 381 16.47 26.80 15.36
N GLU A 382 17.33 27.24 16.28
CA GLU A 382 18.65 26.63 16.45
C GLU A 382 18.53 25.29 17.17
N PRO A 383 18.96 24.18 16.54
CA PRO A 383 18.95 22.90 17.19
C PRO A 383 20.02 22.86 18.28
N ALA A 384 19.68 22.34 19.46
CA ALA A 384 20.67 22.14 20.51
C ALA A 384 21.60 20.96 20.22
N ALA A 385 21.11 19.97 19.48
CA ALA A 385 21.88 18.81 19.08
C ALA A 385 21.38 18.23 17.75
N PHE A 386 22.25 17.53 17.05
CA PHE A 386 21.87 16.65 15.96
C PHE A 386 21.98 15.20 16.41
N LEU A 387 20.87 14.47 16.33
CA LEU A 387 20.83 13.03 16.54
C LEU A 387 21.03 12.34 15.19
N ILE A 388 22.13 11.62 15.04
CA ILE A 388 22.40 10.79 13.87
C ILE A 388 21.77 9.43 14.13
N LYS A 389 20.77 9.07 13.32
CA LYS A 389 20.19 7.73 13.27
C LYS A 389 20.81 6.97 12.11
N GLU A 390 21.25 5.75 12.38
CA GLU A 390 21.84 4.89 11.38
C GLU A 390 21.00 3.61 11.26
N ARG A 391 20.61 3.28 10.03
CA ARG A 391 19.94 2.03 9.70
C ARG A 391 20.76 1.26 8.68
N SER A 392 21.17 0.07 9.05
CA SER A 392 21.92 -0.83 8.18
C SER A 392 21.07 -2.05 7.81
N GLN A 393 21.05 -2.41 6.53
CA GLN A 393 20.40 -3.61 6.00
C GLN A 393 21.49 -4.58 5.56
N LEU A 394 21.43 -5.81 6.05
CA LEU A 394 22.38 -6.87 5.77
C LEU A 394 21.65 -8.14 5.33
N ALA A 395 21.87 -8.57 4.09
CA ALA A 395 21.39 -9.84 3.58
C ALA A 395 22.54 -10.84 3.50
N LEU A 396 22.36 -12.03 4.06
CA LEU A 396 23.35 -13.10 4.14
C LEU A 396 22.81 -14.41 3.56
N TYR A 397 23.65 -15.11 2.82
CA TYR A 397 23.45 -16.51 2.47
C TYR A 397 24.26 -17.41 3.40
N ALA A 398 23.62 -18.47 3.88
CA ALA A 398 24.16 -19.38 4.87
C ALA A 398 23.90 -20.85 4.51
N PRO A 399 24.83 -21.78 4.83
CA PRO A 399 24.58 -23.20 4.68
C PRO A 399 23.58 -23.70 5.73
N ASP A 400 23.72 -23.23 6.98
CA ASP A 400 22.82 -23.54 8.10
C ASP A 400 22.28 -22.24 8.72
N VAL A 401 21.03 -21.92 8.33
CA VAL A 401 20.32 -20.71 8.77
C VAL A 401 20.02 -20.76 10.27
N GLU A 402 19.67 -21.92 10.82
CA GLU A 402 19.27 -22.06 12.22
C GLU A 402 20.48 -21.92 13.14
N LYS A 403 21.61 -22.53 12.77
CA LYS A 403 22.87 -22.36 13.51
C LYS A 403 23.29 -20.89 13.55
N ILE A 404 23.32 -20.20 12.42
CA ILE A 404 23.75 -18.78 12.37
C ILE A 404 22.77 -17.88 13.13
N TYR A 405 21.47 -18.11 12.99
CA TYR A 405 20.45 -17.40 13.77
C TYR A 405 20.73 -17.50 15.28
N ASN A 406 21.05 -18.71 15.76
CA ASN A 406 21.41 -18.93 17.16
C ASN A 406 22.76 -18.30 17.53
N ASP A 407 23.77 -18.36 16.65
CA ASP A 407 25.07 -17.73 16.85
C ASP A 407 24.94 -16.20 16.99
N ILE A 408 24.12 -15.55 16.15
CA ILE A 408 23.84 -14.10 16.24
C ILE A 408 23.05 -13.78 17.51
N LYS A 409 22.08 -14.62 17.89
CA LYS A 409 21.34 -14.46 19.15
C LYS A 409 22.26 -14.58 20.37
N ALA A 410 23.26 -15.46 20.31
CA ALA A 410 24.27 -15.61 21.35
C ALA A 410 25.18 -14.37 21.46
N LEU A 411 25.48 -13.68 20.36
CA LEU A 411 26.22 -12.41 20.40
C LEU A 411 25.48 -11.33 21.20
N ALA A 412 24.14 -11.29 21.14
CA ALA A 412 23.34 -10.33 21.92
C ALA A 412 23.26 -10.71 23.39
N SER A 413 23.37 -12.01 23.69
CA SER A 413 23.26 -12.55 25.04
C SER A 413 24.60 -12.53 25.79
N SER A 414 25.72 -12.45 25.08
CA SER A 414 27.07 -12.53 25.65
C SER A 414 27.63 -11.13 25.95
N ARG A 415 27.43 -10.64 27.19
CA ARG A 415 28.16 -9.51 27.81
C ARG A 415 28.13 -8.14 27.08
N SER A 416 27.54 -8.01 25.90
CA SER A 416 27.44 -6.78 25.12
C SER A 416 26.30 -5.92 25.66
N ARG A 417 26.60 -5.03 26.61
CA ARG A 417 25.63 -4.03 27.13
C ARG A 417 25.10 -3.10 26.01
N GLY A 418 25.78 -3.07 24.86
CA GLY A 418 25.43 -2.28 23.70
C GLY A 418 24.45 -2.92 22.71
N MET A 419 24.11 -4.21 22.82
CA MET A 419 23.30 -4.89 21.80
C MET A 419 21.94 -5.36 22.33
N GLN A 420 20.87 -5.05 21.59
CA GLN A 420 19.51 -5.43 21.95
C GLN A 420 18.77 -5.95 20.72
N ILE A 421 18.25 -7.17 20.80
CA ILE A 421 17.42 -7.74 19.73
C ILE A 421 15.99 -7.23 19.92
N THR A 422 15.48 -6.51 18.92
CA THR A 422 14.10 -6.00 18.89
C THR A 422 13.15 -7.00 18.24
N ASN A 423 13.61 -7.65 17.17
CA ASN A 423 12.86 -8.67 16.45
C ASN A 423 13.80 -9.82 16.07
N ALA A 424 13.34 -11.06 16.19
CA ALA A 424 14.05 -12.23 15.72
C ALA A 424 13.03 -13.32 15.36
N GLN A 425 13.01 -13.69 14.09
CA GLN A 425 12.07 -14.67 13.54
C GLN A 425 12.83 -15.70 12.70
N LEU A 426 12.48 -16.97 12.88
CA LEU A 426 12.95 -18.08 12.08
C LEU A 426 11.73 -18.66 11.35
N ASN A 427 11.70 -18.50 10.04
CA ASN A 427 10.61 -18.94 9.17
C ASN A 427 10.98 -20.26 8.49
N ARG A 428 10.08 -21.24 8.60
CA ARG A 428 10.14 -22.50 7.85
C ARG A 428 8.90 -22.58 6.98
N ASP A 429 9.07 -22.62 5.66
CA ASP A 429 7.94 -22.77 4.76
C ASP A 429 7.55 -24.25 4.56
N TYR A 430 6.38 -24.50 3.98
CA TYR A 430 5.89 -25.86 3.68
C TYR A 430 6.77 -26.63 2.69
N SER A 431 7.64 -25.94 1.95
CA SER A 431 8.61 -26.55 1.05
C SER A 431 9.92 -26.94 1.76
N GLY A 432 10.00 -26.76 3.09
CA GLY A 432 11.17 -27.07 3.90
C GLY A 432 12.29 -26.02 3.80
N ARG A 433 12.01 -24.86 3.20
CA ARG A 433 12.97 -23.75 3.14
C ARG A 433 12.97 -23.02 4.48
N VAL A 434 14.17 -22.78 4.98
CA VAL A 434 14.42 -22.06 6.23
C VAL A 434 15.01 -20.69 5.88
N SER A 435 14.46 -19.64 6.48
CA SER A 435 14.97 -18.28 6.42
C SER A 435 14.85 -17.63 7.80
N ALA A 436 15.68 -16.65 8.10
CA ALA A 436 15.60 -15.92 9.35
C ALA A 436 15.67 -14.41 9.11
N THR A 437 14.95 -13.65 9.93
CA THR A 437 15.00 -12.19 9.95
C THR A 437 15.27 -11.72 11.38
N MET A 438 16.15 -10.74 11.53
CA MET A 438 16.49 -10.19 12.84
C MET A 438 16.66 -8.68 12.75
N THR A 439 16.11 -7.95 13.70
CA THR A 439 16.33 -6.50 13.88
C THR A 439 17.03 -6.30 15.21
N ILE A 440 18.21 -5.69 15.15
CA ILE A 440 19.08 -5.52 16.31
C ILE A 440 19.43 -4.03 16.46
N LEU A 441 19.29 -3.51 17.68
CA LEU A 441 19.79 -2.19 18.07
C LEU A 441 21.18 -2.34 18.68
N ILE A 442 22.16 -1.65 18.12
CA ILE A 442 23.57 -1.75 18.51
C ILE A 442 24.05 -0.36 18.97
N ALA A 443 24.82 -0.31 20.05
CA ALA A 443 25.46 0.92 20.47
C ALA A 443 26.44 1.41 19.37
N PRO A 444 26.49 2.72 19.09
CA PRO A 444 27.28 3.27 17.99
C PRO A 444 28.79 3.04 18.13
N GLU A 445 29.29 2.75 19.33
CA GLU A 445 30.70 2.43 19.61
C GLU A 445 31.06 0.98 19.18
N GLU A 446 30.07 0.08 19.15
CA GLU A 446 30.25 -1.36 18.91
C GLU A 446 29.73 -1.79 17.52
N SER A 447 29.07 -0.90 16.78
CA SER A 447 28.36 -1.22 15.53
C SER A 447 29.29 -1.84 14.48
N ASP A 448 30.46 -1.25 14.24
CA ASP A 448 31.40 -1.73 13.21
C ASP A 448 31.92 -3.13 13.53
N ALA A 449 32.23 -3.40 14.80
CA ALA A 449 32.72 -4.71 15.25
C ALA A 449 31.64 -5.78 15.13
N VAL A 450 30.41 -5.47 15.56
CA VAL A 450 29.26 -6.39 15.48
C VAL A 450 28.90 -6.67 14.02
N ILE A 451 28.76 -5.64 13.19
CA ILE A 451 28.42 -5.80 11.76
C ILE A 451 29.47 -6.65 11.07
N THR A 452 30.76 -6.41 11.33
CA THR A 452 31.86 -7.22 10.76
C THR A 452 31.78 -8.67 11.23
N ARG A 453 31.45 -8.91 12.51
CA ARG A 453 31.28 -10.26 13.04
C ARG A 453 30.09 -10.98 12.39
N VAL A 454 28.95 -10.29 12.23
CA VAL A 454 27.77 -10.85 11.59
C VAL A 454 28.03 -11.16 10.11
N LYS A 455 28.72 -10.26 9.39
CA LYS A 455 29.18 -10.51 8.01
C LYS A 455 30.08 -11.73 7.87
N SER A 456 30.80 -12.13 8.93
CA SER A 456 31.67 -13.31 8.89
C SER A 456 30.93 -14.66 9.00
N PHE A 457 29.64 -14.67 9.40
CA PHE A 457 28.90 -15.92 9.56
C PHE A 457 28.41 -16.53 8.25
N GLY A 458 28.22 -15.71 7.21
CA GLY A 458 27.71 -16.16 5.93
C GLY A 458 28.23 -15.28 4.81
N ARG A 459 27.84 -15.61 3.58
CA ARG A 459 28.19 -14.79 2.44
C ARG A 459 27.26 -13.58 2.37
N VAL A 460 27.83 -12.39 2.23
CA VAL A 460 27.05 -11.15 2.07
C VAL A 460 26.46 -11.06 0.67
N GLU A 461 25.13 -10.98 0.59
CA GLU A 461 24.41 -10.67 -0.65
C GLU A 461 24.38 -9.16 -0.89
N ASN A 462 23.96 -8.42 0.14
CA ASN A 462 23.83 -6.97 0.10
C ASN A 462 24.09 -6.41 1.50
N PHE A 463 24.78 -5.27 1.56
CA PHE A 463 24.92 -4.48 2.77
C PHE A 463 24.76 -3.01 2.43
N GLN A 464 23.74 -2.37 2.98
CA GLN A 464 23.47 -0.96 2.76
C GLN A 464 23.31 -0.24 4.08
N THR A 465 23.89 0.95 4.20
CA THR A 465 23.78 1.80 5.38
C THR A 465 23.13 3.12 4.98
N GLN A 466 22.09 3.51 5.72
CA GLN A 466 21.40 4.77 5.59
C GLN A 466 21.59 5.57 6.86
N THR A 467 22.01 6.82 6.71
CA THR A 467 22.25 7.74 7.83
C THR A 467 21.30 8.92 7.73
N GLU A 468 20.55 9.17 8.79
CA GLU A 468 19.60 10.27 8.90
C GLU A 468 20.04 11.21 10.03
N ARG A 469 20.14 12.52 9.74
CA ARG A 469 20.50 13.53 10.73
C ARG A 469 19.25 14.28 11.16
N ILE A 470 18.85 14.12 12.41
CA ILE A 470 17.65 14.73 12.97
C ILE A 470 18.04 15.85 13.94
N ALA A 471 17.50 17.04 13.72
CA ALA A 471 17.67 18.18 14.61
C ALA A 471 16.84 18.02 15.90
N GLN A 472 17.45 18.25 17.06
CA GLN A 472 16.75 18.26 18.35
C GLN A 472 16.52 19.70 18.80
N GLY A 473 15.24 20.11 18.82
CA GLY A 473 14.81 21.39 19.38
C GLY A 473 14.92 22.58 18.41
N GLY A 474 14.81 22.35 17.10
CA GLY A 474 14.86 23.39 16.07
C GLY A 474 14.91 22.75 14.68
N SER A 475 14.80 23.53 13.62
CA SER A 475 14.89 23.05 12.21
C SER A 475 16.06 23.64 11.43
N GLY A 476 16.81 24.56 12.04
CA GLY A 476 17.93 25.24 11.41
C GLY A 476 19.21 24.41 11.34
N MET A 477 20.19 24.91 10.58
CA MET A 477 21.53 24.35 10.45
C MET A 477 22.48 25.11 11.39
N SER A 478 22.67 24.64 12.62
CA SER A 478 23.65 25.24 13.53
C SER A 478 25.00 24.50 13.45
N GLN A 479 26.09 25.25 13.35
CA GLN A 479 27.46 24.71 13.41
C GLN A 479 27.86 24.31 14.83
N ASN A 480 27.21 24.89 15.84
CA ASN A 480 27.56 24.70 17.26
C ASN A 480 26.74 23.59 17.95
N ALA A 481 25.79 22.99 17.24
CA ALA A 481 24.93 21.93 17.78
C ALA A 481 25.72 20.64 18.03
N LYS A 482 25.59 20.07 19.23
CA LYS A 482 26.29 18.84 19.61
C LYS A 482 25.81 17.66 18.75
N ILE A 483 26.73 16.88 18.18
CA ILE A 483 26.37 15.67 17.45
C ILE A 483 26.29 14.50 18.44
N LYS A 484 25.12 13.87 18.51
CA LYS A 484 24.90 12.62 19.24
C LYS A 484 24.57 11.51 18.24
N ARG A 485 25.13 10.33 18.42
CA ARG A 485 24.77 9.14 17.64
C ARG A 485 23.74 8.34 18.42
N ASP A 486 22.65 7.99 17.76
CA ASP A 486 21.66 7.05 18.30
C ASP A 486 22.18 5.61 18.19
N LYS A 487 21.45 4.65 18.75
CA LYS A 487 21.70 3.23 18.48
C LYS A 487 21.52 2.95 16.98
N VAL A 488 22.41 2.13 16.43
CA VAL A 488 22.37 1.66 15.04
C VAL A 488 21.34 0.54 14.93
N GLU A 489 20.38 0.67 14.03
CA GLU A 489 19.41 -0.37 13.72
C GLU A 489 19.96 -1.25 12.60
N LEU A 490 20.31 -2.50 12.91
CA LEU A 490 20.79 -3.50 11.95
C LEU A 490 19.67 -4.49 11.66
N ASN A 491 19.20 -4.47 10.41
CA ASN A 491 18.22 -5.40 9.86
C ASN A 491 18.94 -6.50 9.10
N ILE A 492 18.86 -7.74 9.58
CA ILE A 492 19.56 -8.90 9.06
C ILE A 492 18.53 -9.85 8.44
N THR A 493 18.76 -10.26 7.21
CA THR A 493 18.02 -11.33 6.54
C THR A 493 18.98 -12.46 6.21
N ILE A 494 18.64 -13.68 6.61
CA ILE A 494 19.46 -14.87 6.39
C ILE A 494 18.66 -15.85 5.56
N SER A 495 19.21 -16.22 4.41
CA SER A 495 18.64 -17.16 3.46
C SER A 495 19.58 -18.34 3.26
N ARG A 496 19.04 -19.48 2.79
CA ARG A 496 19.90 -20.62 2.47
C ARG A 496 20.68 -20.37 1.18
N GLU A 497 21.95 -20.75 1.13
CA GLU A 497 22.79 -20.70 -0.08
C GLU A 497 22.16 -21.36 -1.32
N GLU A 498 21.29 -22.35 -1.13
CA GLU A 498 20.58 -23.02 -2.24
C GLU A 498 19.59 -22.10 -2.97
N GLN A 499 19.04 -21.11 -2.26
CA GLN A 499 18.10 -20.13 -2.79
C GLN A 499 18.80 -19.02 -3.57
N GLU A 500 20.12 -18.97 -3.47
CA GLU A 500 20.90 -17.96 -4.14
C GLU A 500 20.84 -18.14 -5.66
N GLN A 501 20.52 -17.04 -6.34
CA GLN A 501 20.48 -16.98 -7.80
C GLN A 501 21.89 -16.92 -8.39
N ALA A 502 22.12 -17.66 -9.47
CA ALA A 502 23.39 -17.66 -10.17
C ALA A 502 23.66 -16.31 -10.82
N PHE A 503 24.84 -15.76 -10.57
CA PHE A 503 25.34 -14.56 -11.23
C PHE A 503 25.69 -14.83 -12.70
N GLN A 504 26.20 -16.03 -12.98
CA GLN A 504 26.50 -16.48 -14.33
C GLN A 504 26.01 -17.92 -14.53
N GLN A 505 25.38 -18.19 -15.67
CA GLN A 505 24.97 -19.52 -16.10
C GLN A 505 25.77 -19.89 -17.35
N THR A 506 26.47 -21.02 -17.31
CA THR A 506 27.23 -21.54 -18.45
C THR A 506 26.70 -22.91 -18.82
N SER A 507 26.30 -23.13 -20.07
CA SER A 507 25.98 -24.47 -20.58
C SER A 507 27.01 -24.89 -21.61
N LEU A 508 27.55 -26.09 -21.48
CA LEU A 508 28.55 -26.62 -22.41
C LEU A 508 28.38 -28.13 -22.62
N ARG A 509 28.82 -28.63 -23.77
CA ARG A 509 28.80 -30.06 -24.09
C ARG A 509 30.24 -30.56 -24.24
N ILE A 510 30.53 -31.74 -23.67
CA ILE A 510 31.85 -32.36 -23.76
C ILE A 510 31.71 -33.68 -24.50
N ARG A 511 32.44 -33.83 -25.61
CA ARG A 511 32.54 -35.08 -26.35
C ARG A 511 33.68 -35.93 -25.80
N THR A 512 33.40 -37.18 -25.43
CA THR A 512 34.40 -38.11 -24.87
C THR A 512 34.16 -39.56 -25.33
N SER A 513 35.18 -40.42 -25.21
CA SER A 513 35.09 -41.87 -25.45
C SER A 513 34.57 -42.64 -24.22
N SER A 514 34.73 -42.09 -23.01
CA SER A 514 34.31 -42.68 -21.73
C SER A 514 33.53 -41.64 -20.93
N VAL A 515 32.22 -41.82 -20.77
CA VAL A 515 31.33 -40.81 -20.15
C VAL A 515 31.33 -40.93 -18.63
N ASP A 516 31.41 -42.14 -18.08
CA ASP A 516 31.40 -42.38 -16.62
C ASP A 516 32.67 -41.85 -15.94
N GLU A 517 33.85 -42.15 -16.49
CA GLU A 517 35.13 -41.67 -15.96
C GLU A 517 35.21 -40.15 -16.02
N LYS A 518 34.79 -39.56 -17.16
CA LYS A 518 34.81 -38.10 -17.31
C LYS A 518 33.81 -37.40 -16.39
N ALA A 519 32.63 -37.97 -16.18
CA ALA A 519 31.68 -37.44 -15.20
C ALA A 519 32.23 -37.48 -13.78
N LYS A 520 33.02 -38.51 -13.40
CA LYS A 520 33.71 -38.58 -12.10
C LYS A 520 34.83 -37.54 -11.99
N ASP A 521 35.67 -37.40 -13.02
CA ASP A 521 36.72 -36.38 -13.09
C ASP A 521 36.14 -34.97 -12.90
N LEU A 522 35.02 -34.67 -13.57
CA LEU A 522 34.37 -33.36 -13.49
C LEU A 522 33.89 -33.03 -12.08
N ARG A 523 33.40 -34.02 -11.32
CA ARG A 523 33.03 -33.83 -9.92
C ARG A 523 34.25 -33.52 -9.06
N ALA A 524 35.33 -34.30 -9.23
CA ALA A 524 36.57 -34.11 -8.48
C ALA A 524 37.23 -32.74 -8.78
N VAL A 525 37.21 -32.30 -10.04
CA VAL A 525 37.72 -30.99 -10.47
C VAL A 525 36.88 -29.86 -9.89
N ALA A 526 35.55 -30.00 -9.89
CA ALA A 526 34.66 -29.02 -9.29
C ALA A 526 34.90 -28.89 -7.78
N GLU A 527 34.99 -30.01 -7.06
CA GLU A 527 35.27 -30.03 -5.61
C GLU A 527 36.65 -29.41 -5.30
N LYS A 528 37.67 -29.69 -6.11
CA LYS A 528 39.02 -29.10 -5.97
C LYS A 528 39.03 -27.57 -6.17
N GLN A 529 38.13 -27.05 -7.00
CA GLN A 529 37.98 -25.60 -7.26
C GLN A 529 36.97 -24.93 -6.31
N GLY A 530 36.59 -25.58 -5.20
CA GLY A 530 35.64 -25.03 -4.23
C GLY A 530 34.19 -24.98 -4.74
N GLY A 531 33.89 -25.69 -5.82
CA GLY A 531 32.56 -25.87 -6.37
C GLY A 531 31.82 -27.07 -5.76
N ARG A 532 30.50 -27.05 -5.86
CA ARG A 532 29.62 -28.13 -5.41
C ARG A 532 28.81 -28.68 -6.58
N VAL A 533 28.60 -30.00 -6.58
CA VAL A 533 27.74 -30.68 -7.58
C VAL A 533 26.29 -30.57 -7.10
N ARG A 534 25.42 -29.87 -7.85
CA ARG A 534 23.99 -29.76 -7.53
C ARG A 534 23.25 -31.04 -7.87
N SER A 535 23.51 -31.59 -9.05
CA SER A 535 22.95 -32.86 -9.47
C SER A 535 23.82 -33.49 -10.56
N SER A 536 23.79 -34.81 -10.64
CA SER A 536 24.39 -35.52 -11.74
C SER A 536 23.53 -36.71 -12.13
N SER A 537 23.20 -36.80 -13.41
CA SER A 537 22.40 -37.90 -13.98
C SER A 537 23.24 -38.63 -15.01
N PHE A 538 23.19 -39.95 -14.99
CA PHE A 538 23.78 -40.81 -16.01
C PHE A 538 22.68 -41.62 -16.68
N SER A 539 22.71 -41.69 -18.02
CA SER A 539 21.81 -42.52 -18.81
C SER A 539 22.55 -43.17 -19.96
N ARG A 540 22.22 -44.42 -20.25
CA ARG A 540 22.74 -45.17 -21.39
C ARG A 540 21.57 -45.58 -22.29
N ASP A 541 21.61 -45.15 -23.55
CA ASP A 541 20.61 -45.49 -24.56
C ASP A 541 20.74 -46.97 -24.97
N PRO A 542 19.64 -47.60 -25.42
CA PRO A 542 19.67 -48.98 -25.97
C PRO A 542 20.58 -49.14 -27.19
N ASP A 543 20.89 -48.05 -27.90
CA ASP A 543 21.83 -48.00 -29.02
C ASP A 543 23.30 -47.84 -28.57
N GLY A 544 23.58 -47.94 -27.26
CA GLY A 544 24.94 -47.90 -26.70
C GLY A 544 25.53 -46.50 -26.52
N ARG A 545 24.72 -45.45 -26.63
CA ARG A 545 25.15 -44.06 -26.38
C ARG A 545 25.08 -43.76 -24.90
N GLU A 546 26.14 -43.21 -24.35
CA GLU A 546 26.19 -42.76 -22.97
C GLU A 546 26.03 -41.25 -22.89
N LEU A 547 25.23 -40.80 -21.92
CA LEU A 547 25.00 -39.40 -21.61
C LEU A 547 25.12 -39.17 -20.11
N ALA A 548 25.88 -38.16 -19.72
CA ALA A 548 25.89 -37.64 -18.36
C ALA A 548 25.59 -36.15 -18.35
N ASN A 549 24.63 -35.73 -17.53
CA ASN A 549 24.42 -34.32 -17.22
C ASN A 549 25.00 -34.05 -15.84
N VAL A 550 25.84 -33.03 -15.74
CA VAL A 550 26.50 -32.61 -14.49
C VAL A 550 26.20 -31.14 -14.27
N TRP A 551 25.54 -30.82 -13.16
CA TRP A 551 25.24 -29.45 -12.76
C TRP A 551 26.18 -29.06 -11.62
N LEU A 552 27.02 -28.06 -11.87
CA LEU A 552 28.04 -27.58 -10.95
C LEU A 552 27.70 -26.15 -10.53
N ARG A 553 27.98 -25.78 -9.27
CA ARG A 553 27.94 -24.40 -8.78
C ARG A 553 29.32 -24.05 -8.22
N VAL A 554 29.94 -23.00 -8.74
CA VAL A 554 31.32 -22.61 -8.42
C VAL A 554 31.38 -21.11 -8.14
N PRO A 555 32.16 -20.62 -7.17
CA PRO A 555 32.38 -19.17 -7.00
C PRO A 555 33.05 -18.55 -8.24
N MET A 556 32.66 -17.33 -8.61
CA MET A 556 33.21 -16.61 -9.78
C MET A 556 34.75 -16.49 -9.75
N LYS A 557 35.36 -16.35 -8.57
CA LYS A 557 36.82 -16.35 -8.38
C LYS A 557 37.51 -17.61 -8.92
N HIS A 558 36.84 -18.77 -8.84
CA HIS A 558 37.38 -20.06 -9.27
C HIS A 558 36.85 -20.51 -10.64
N TYR A 559 35.91 -19.77 -11.21
CA TYR A 559 35.31 -20.06 -12.52
C TYR A 559 36.36 -20.13 -13.66
N PRO A 560 37.31 -19.18 -13.81
CA PRO A 560 38.29 -19.24 -14.90
C PRO A 560 39.20 -20.47 -14.82
N ALA A 561 39.64 -20.83 -13.60
CA ALA A 561 40.48 -22.00 -13.37
C ALA A 561 39.74 -23.31 -13.70
N LEU A 562 38.44 -23.37 -13.39
CA LEU A 562 37.61 -24.51 -13.75
C LEU A 562 37.41 -24.58 -15.27
N MET A 563 37.10 -23.48 -15.96
CA MET A 563 36.98 -23.49 -17.43
C MET A 563 38.27 -23.94 -18.12
N GLN A 564 39.43 -23.47 -17.66
CA GLN A 564 40.72 -23.90 -18.19
C GLN A 564 40.96 -25.41 -18.00
N SER A 565 40.54 -25.98 -16.86
CA SER A 565 40.63 -27.42 -16.63
C SER A 565 39.66 -28.23 -17.51
N LEU A 566 38.49 -27.66 -17.86
CA LEU A 566 37.52 -28.30 -18.75
C LEU A 566 38.01 -28.38 -20.19
N ASP A 567 38.69 -27.34 -20.69
CA ASP A 567 39.27 -27.31 -22.04
C ASP A 567 40.37 -28.38 -22.22
N SER A 568 41.09 -28.71 -21.15
CA SER A 568 42.09 -29.79 -21.16
C SER A 568 41.48 -31.20 -21.15
N SER A 569 40.19 -31.32 -20.85
CA SER A 569 39.53 -32.59 -20.49
C SER A 569 38.75 -33.24 -21.63
N GLY A 570 38.52 -32.53 -22.74
CA GLY A 570 37.83 -33.04 -23.92
C GLY A 570 37.54 -31.95 -24.95
N LYS A 571 36.94 -32.30 -26.09
CA LYS A 571 36.46 -31.31 -27.05
C LYS A 571 35.18 -30.67 -26.52
N VAL A 572 35.31 -29.43 -26.04
CA VAL A 572 34.19 -28.62 -25.57
C VAL A 572 33.44 -28.04 -26.78
N GLU A 573 32.13 -28.22 -26.81
CA GLU A 573 31.25 -27.80 -27.89
C GLU A 573 30.04 -27.06 -27.32
N ASN A 574 29.50 -26.11 -28.09
CA ASN A 574 28.28 -25.35 -27.77
C ASN A 574 28.33 -24.70 -26.38
N VAL A 575 29.36 -23.88 -26.11
CA VAL A 575 29.45 -23.08 -24.89
C VAL A 575 28.54 -21.87 -25.01
N THR A 576 27.52 -21.80 -24.15
CA THR A 576 26.65 -20.63 -24.00
C THR A 576 26.84 -20.06 -22.61
N VAL A 577 27.12 -18.77 -22.52
CA VAL A 577 27.28 -18.06 -21.24
C VAL A 577 26.20 -16.98 -21.15
N GLN A 578 25.41 -17.02 -20.09
CA GLN A 578 24.48 -15.96 -19.71
C GLN A 578 24.96 -15.34 -18.41
N ARG A 579 25.26 -14.04 -18.41
CA ARG A 579 25.67 -13.28 -17.23
C ARG A 579 24.56 -12.30 -16.86
N GLN A 580 24.28 -12.20 -15.56
CA GLN A 580 23.42 -11.14 -15.03
C GLN A 580 24.29 -9.96 -14.63
N ASP A 581 24.21 -8.86 -15.37
CA ASP A 581 24.85 -7.61 -14.96
C ASP A 581 24.02 -7.00 -13.83
N ARG A 582 24.52 -7.09 -12.59
CA ARG A 582 23.89 -6.47 -11.42
C ARG A 582 24.51 -5.10 -11.18
N THR A 583 23.79 -4.04 -11.49
CA THR A 583 24.23 -2.67 -11.20
C THR A 583 24.09 -2.38 -9.71
N GLY A 584 25.19 -2.44 -8.95
CA GLY A 584 25.24 -2.04 -7.54
C GLY A 584 26.66 -2.06 -6.96
N THR A 585 27.09 -0.97 -6.34
CA THR A 585 28.47 -0.69 -5.87
C THR A 585 28.93 -1.49 -4.64
N GLN A 586 28.19 -2.52 -4.21
CA GLN A 586 28.43 -3.19 -2.91
C GLN A 586 28.16 -4.70 -2.91
N ILE A 587 28.14 -5.33 -4.09
CA ILE A 587 27.99 -6.78 -4.23
C ILE A 587 29.38 -7.40 -4.39
N ASP A 588 29.68 -8.44 -3.61
CA ASP A 588 30.91 -9.22 -3.75
C ASP A 588 30.83 -10.15 -4.98
N GLU A 589 31.08 -9.56 -6.16
CA GLU A 589 31.04 -10.27 -7.45
C GLU A 589 32.03 -11.44 -7.51
N ALA A 590 33.17 -11.32 -6.84
CA ALA A 590 34.21 -12.35 -6.86
C ALA A 590 33.73 -13.66 -6.21
N ASN A 591 32.90 -13.58 -5.18
CA ASN A 591 32.35 -14.74 -4.50
C ASN A 591 30.94 -15.13 -4.99
N ALA A 592 30.41 -14.45 -6.01
CA ALA A 592 29.10 -14.74 -6.59
C ALA A 592 29.05 -16.15 -7.22
N PRO A 593 27.89 -16.84 -7.25
CA PRO A 593 27.81 -18.21 -7.73
C PRO A 593 27.67 -18.25 -9.25
N ALA A 594 28.49 -19.05 -9.91
CA ALA A 594 28.35 -19.44 -11.30
C ALA A 594 27.79 -20.86 -11.39
N ASP A 595 26.64 -21.01 -12.04
CA ASP A 595 26.05 -22.31 -12.33
C ASP A 595 26.54 -22.79 -13.71
N ILE A 596 27.03 -24.01 -13.78
CA ILE A 596 27.59 -24.61 -14.99
C ILE A 596 26.86 -25.92 -15.26
N SER A 597 26.21 -26.03 -16.41
CA SER A 597 25.57 -27.24 -16.89
C SER A 597 26.44 -27.90 -17.96
N ILE A 598 26.92 -29.10 -17.65
CA ILE A 598 27.83 -29.86 -18.51
C ILE A 598 27.10 -31.10 -19.02
N GLN A 599 26.97 -31.22 -20.33
CA GLN A 599 26.45 -32.42 -20.97
C GLN A 599 27.58 -33.22 -21.62
N VAL A 600 27.96 -34.32 -20.99
CA VAL A 600 28.99 -35.24 -21.47
C VAL A 600 28.33 -36.34 -22.30
N TYR A 601 28.84 -36.59 -23.52
CA TYR A 601 28.25 -37.59 -24.41
C TYR A 601 29.27 -38.38 -25.22
N SER A 602 28.97 -39.67 -25.47
CA SER A 602 29.79 -40.57 -26.28
C SER A 602 29.46 -40.48 -27.78
N GLN A 603 30.43 -40.68 -28.67
CA GLN A 603 30.15 -40.95 -30.09
C GLN A 603 29.40 -42.28 -30.21
N GLY A 604 28.16 -42.27 -30.69
CA GLY A 604 27.41 -43.51 -30.90
C GLY A 604 28.04 -44.37 -32.00
N ASN A 605 27.91 -45.70 -31.89
CA ASN A 605 28.35 -46.62 -32.93
C ASN A 605 27.73 -46.24 -34.30
N ILE A 606 28.57 -46.09 -35.33
CA ILE A 606 28.16 -45.71 -36.69
C ILE A 606 27.31 -46.83 -37.36
N VAL A 607 27.32 -48.04 -36.82
CA VAL A 607 26.44 -49.13 -37.24
C VAL A 607 25.44 -49.42 -36.12
N SER A 608 24.20 -48.99 -36.31
CA SER A 608 23.11 -49.43 -35.45
C SER A 608 23.00 -50.96 -35.54
N ASN A 609 22.88 -51.66 -34.42
CA ASN A 609 22.68 -53.12 -34.39
C ASN A 609 21.33 -53.58 -35.01
N GLN A 610 20.63 -52.68 -35.71
CA GLN A 610 19.36 -52.91 -36.39
C GLN A 610 19.41 -52.59 -37.89
N SER A 611 20.58 -52.35 -38.45
CA SER A 611 20.81 -52.30 -39.90
C SER A 611 21.47 -53.61 -40.35
N GLY A 612 20.70 -54.71 -40.31
CA GLY A 612 21.08 -56.00 -40.87
C GLY A 612 19.87 -56.69 -41.52
N PRO A 613 20.06 -57.61 -42.48
CA PRO A 613 18.97 -58.26 -43.21
C PRO A 613 17.99 -59.00 -42.27
N LEU A 614 18.49 -59.52 -41.15
CA LEU A 614 17.69 -60.14 -40.08
C LEU A 614 16.74 -59.18 -39.36
N ALA A 615 17.14 -57.91 -39.17
CA ALA A 615 16.29 -56.90 -38.54
C ALA A 615 15.15 -56.47 -39.48
N THR A 616 15.41 -56.43 -40.80
CA THR A 616 14.39 -56.14 -41.83
C THR A 616 13.35 -57.27 -41.90
N LEU A 617 13.78 -58.53 -41.84
CA LEU A 617 12.88 -59.70 -41.84
C LEU A 617 11.97 -59.71 -40.59
N ARG A 618 12.52 -59.37 -39.42
CA ARG A 618 11.74 -59.31 -38.18
C ARG A 618 10.70 -58.20 -38.20
N ARG A 619 11.02 -57.06 -38.84
CA ARG A 619 10.09 -55.94 -39.00
C ARG A 619 8.95 -56.25 -39.99
N THR A 620 9.24 -56.91 -41.12
CA THR A 620 8.20 -57.30 -42.08
C THR A 620 7.27 -58.36 -41.50
N LEU A 621 7.81 -59.34 -40.77
CA LEU A 621 7.00 -60.34 -40.03
C LEU A 621 6.11 -59.70 -38.96
N ALA A 622 6.64 -58.73 -38.20
CA ALA A 622 5.87 -58.00 -37.19
C ALA A 622 4.76 -57.15 -37.81
N GLN A 623 5.01 -56.51 -38.96
CA GLN A 623 3.99 -55.75 -39.70
C GLN A 623 2.91 -56.65 -40.29
N SER A 624 3.27 -57.81 -40.88
CA SER A 624 2.27 -58.76 -41.37
C SER A 624 1.42 -59.34 -40.23
N ALA A 625 2.02 -59.63 -39.08
CA ALA A 625 1.28 -60.10 -37.90
C ALA A 625 0.33 -59.01 -37.35
N GLY A 626 0.78 -57.75 -37.33
CA GLY A 626 -0.05 -56.60 -36.96
C GLY A 626 -1.25 -56.41 -37.89
N ALA A 627 -1.05 -56.54 -39.21
CA ALA A 627 -2.11 -56.43 -40.21
C ALA A 627 -3.16 -57.55 -40.09
N ILE A 628 -2.72 -58.79 -39.82
CA ILE A 628 -3.62 -59.93 -39.58
C ILE A 628 -4.43 -59.73 -38.29
N MET A 629 -3.81 -59.25 -37.20
CA MET A 629 -4.56 -58.94 -35.98
C MET A 629 -5.56 -57.80 -36.20
N TRP A 630 -5.22 -56.80 -37.02
CA TRP A 630 -6.13 -55.72 -37.35
C TRP A 630 -7.33 -56.21 -38.19
N SER A 631 -7.12 -57.10 -39.17
CA SER A 631 -8.21 -57.67 -39.97
C SER A 631 -9.13 -58.57 -39.12
N LEU A 632 -8.56 -59.42 -38.25
CA LEU A 632 -9.34 -60.22 -37.29
C LEU A 632 -10.17 -59.34 -36.34
N ARG A 633 -9.60 -58.21 -35.89
CA ARG A 633 -10.33 -57.25 -35.06
C ARG A 633 -11.52 -56.63 -35.82
N MET A 634 -11.34 -56.27 -37.09
CA MET A 634 -12.41 -55.70 -37.93
C MET A 634 -13.50 -56.73 -38.24
N ILE A 635 -13.14 -57.99 -38.49
CA ILE A 635 -14.11 -59.09 -38.68
C ILE A 635 -14.93 -59.31 -37.39
N GLY A 636 -14.28 -59.32 -36.22
CA GLY A 636 -14.97 -59.44 -34.94
C GLY A 636 -15.98 -58.31 -34.69
N VAL A 637 -15.61 -57.07 -35.04
CA VAL A 637 -16.53 -55.91 -34.96
C VAL A 637 -17.71 -56.04 -35.94
N ALA A 638 -17.47 -56.49 -37.17
CA ALA A 638 -18.54 -56.70 -38.14
C ALA A 638 -19.55 -57.77 -37.70
N ILE A 639 -19.09 -58.87 -37.13
CA ILE A 639 -19.96 -59.92 -36.57
C ILE A 639 -20.78 -59.39 -35.39
N ALA A 640 -20.16 -58.63 -34.49
CA ALA A 640 -20.86 -58.03 -33.35
C ALA A 640 -21.94 -57.02 -33.77
N PHE A 641 -21.76 -56.34 -34.90
CA PHE A 641 -22.73 -55.37 -35.41
C PHE A 641 -23.89 -56.04 -36.18
N LEU A 642 -23.63 -57.14 -36.90
CA LEU A 642 -24.64 -57.84 -37.70
C LEU A 642 -25.50 -58.82 -36.88
N ALA A 643 -24.95 -59.43 -35.83
CA ALA A 643 -25.67 -60.44 -35.03
C ALA A 643 -27.02 -59.94 -34.45
N PRO A 644 -27.16 -58.71 -33.92
CA PRO A 644 -28.45 -58.21 -33.43
C PRO A 644 -29.50 -58.08 -34.53
N TRP A 645 -29.11 -57.65 -35.73
CA TRP A 645 -30.02 -57.51 -36.87
C TRP A 645 -30.48 -58.86 -37.42
N ILE A 646 -29.60 -59.86 -37.43
CA ILE A 646 -29.98 -61.21 -37.84
C ILE A 646 -31.01 -61.78 -36.85
N ILE A 647 -30.82 -61.57 -35.55
CA ILE A 647 -31.76 -62.03 -34.51
C ILE A 647 -33.11 -61.33 -34.64
N THR A 648 -33.15 -60.01 -34.90
CA THR A 648 -34.42 -59.28 -35.08
C THR A 648 -35.16 -59.72 -36.34
N ILE A 649 -34.47 -59.96 -37.45
CA ILE A 649 -35.09 -60.46 -38.69
C ILE A 649 -35.68 -61.86 -38.45
N VAL A 650 -34.96 -62.76 -37.77
CA VAL A 650 -35.46 -64.10 -37.45
C VAL A 650 -36.69 -64.01 -36.53
N ALA A 651 -36.69 -63.10 -35.54
CA ALA A 651 -37.84 -62.87 -34.68
C ALA A 651 -39.05 -62.32 -35.47
N ILE A 652 -38.85 -61.38 -36.39
CA ILE A 652 -39.91 -60.83 -37.25
C ILE A 652 -40.49 -61.92 -38.16
N VAL A 653 -39.65 -62.75 -38.78
CA VAL A 653 -40.11 -63.86 -39.64
C VAL A 653 -40.89 -64.90 -38.82
N TRP A 654 -40.46 -65.18 -37.59
CA TRP A 654 -41.16 -66.09 -36.68
C TRP A 654 -42.54 -65.52 -36.26
N ILE A 655 -42.61 -64.24 -35.92
CA ILE A 655 -43.86 -63.54 -35.59
C ILE A 655 -44.78 -63.47 -36.81
N ALA A 656 -44.26 -63.16 -38.00
CA ALA A 656 -45.05 -63.13 -39.24
C ALA A 656 -45.61 -64.52 -39.61
N LYS A 657 -44.83 -65.60 -39.42
CA LYS A 657 -45.32 -66.98 -39.55
C LYS A 657 -46.40 -67.30 -38.53
N ARG A 658 -46.27 -66.81 -37.29
CA ARG A 658 -47.26 -67.02 -36.22
C ARG A 658 -48.58 -66.27 -36.49
N ILE A 659 -48.50 -65.05 -37.02
CA ILE A 659 -49.69 -64.26 -37.41
C ILE A 659 -50.37 -64.86 -38.65
N ARG A 660 -49.63 -65.38 -39.64
CA ARG A 660 -50.23 -66.10 -40.79
C ARG A 660 -50.95 -67.39 -40.38
N ARG A 661 -50.52 -68.07 -39.32
CA ARG A 661 -51.20 -69.26 -38.77
C ARG A 661 -52.44 -68.93 -37.93
N ALA A 662 -52.61 -67.67 -37.49
CA ALA A 662 -53.77 -67.23 -36.71
C ALA A 662 -54.88 -66.55 -37.56
N ARG A 663 -54.67 -66.42 -38.88
CA ARG A 663 -55.66 -65.89 -39.85
C ARG A 663 -56.10 -66.93 -40.91
N ARG A 664 -55.85 -68.22 -40.65
CA ARG A 664 -56.36 -69.35 -41.44
C ARG A 664 -57.23 -70.23 -40.57
#